data_AF-A0A551YMS0-F1
#
_entry.id   AF-A0A551YMS0-F1
#
_cell.length_a   1.000
_cell.length_b   1.000
_cell.length_c   1.000
_cell.angle_alpha   90.00
_cell.angle_beta   90.00
_cell.angle_gamma   90.00
#
_symmetry.space_group_name_H-M   'P 1'
#
loop_
_entity.id
_entity.type
_entity.pdbx_description
1 polymer ?
#
loop_
_entity_poly.entity_id
_entity_poly.type
_entity_poly.pdbx_seq_one_letter_code
_entity_poly.pdbx_strand_id
1 'polypeptide(L)'
;MPIPAPKLTLASYLQRWDSSTNTLSVHLLVMPTGNPLNPLGTGLPVTDPGPAFADCHLVFKAFLSKNWQQMPGFSDVDTTEVLSPTMPVNRQVLFNELANQFKITKSEAVPVRKAELMVRKHLMSSYTRSFAFVAPKTRLASTDDTYACLLNCPPKTPPTPKPIDDSVSWAEALSFALRQPRLAREMGIVYELEVQVNPKDLLKNGGWLFFSLDASSDYGSLTGTAGFLKVFGTRIPALKTSRQLFTPVLFPVVDDPTVTVLPGNFDEAFLEVSRFNDGFAKIVHCGQAKYRNHLQEAGNGPAPIREEGIQLAWDDEDILIAQNRQMGLDPDTMTVPAEAPTGVVGYRVDVRKKGATNWHSLSRVKTNKFLFAGIDFGAMSWESRTEVFPATVQEQFWLPSYFTRWKGGSLTVTDPDDMLLIMGRERANPLYYQSEDANEVPLLYGNEYEFRVRMVDTTNGGPVHNDERLLPGESPVCGVHFKRFVPPGSVNWPEVDPDPQNATLTRYTITRPTITTPQALYTKYPNVRAELLAIQQGNRGLAAADVIDPSVPDIDTPILSIRVLVRTPDFDPNPLEKDNESFVEWYKTTRLFPANLNSPYDLDLEFIDCALLSDVDISAQIAPNPNGALPIPTARDIKIELRAVGEEDYDYFGNERSRLGAISTINLHKFAESEVDFFLPQAPQDIIRSVYLQPTDLEQESQPTAVVLQNEALPVLVQRLAGAVRLVANDTTLLMPPGERGIFGCSKGLKHYLPANSSSLVLMAASELVNQWVNVLQWQINRDWTWKGFTAPTFKVERAIRLNGNSYSEPRQLVGEVRMMHAVTPLIAEEESPNRDSSHFVFVDAFQPPLGTDGKPYEVQVEYFLTVQFETGEFLEVNCQNHLPITIPPRQIPRVISAGIALSPYVIGDGYASTGERRKMLWLEFEKAPADDRDTYFVRVLTQTADPMLLQHYQPLAEPAGYEQWSLDPELVRVISPGQSDDFAGMTAMQRLIPAQDSDRHFIVPLPPGTYPDSPELFGFYTYELRVGHDKGTPTRPFWSTAQARFGSPVILDGVQHPSAPLRCNVFRIKSGILASSTYAQAFHQGANLQSIPPNTQIWFVLYAQVNQADGSTMRNVELDKRIGRILSRKDVKVIKNRAGVDLLNLSSVVYATDRQATQNLQVSIQGHTFWQQNEVVALLRDFGLPEETPLSILGAELLPEPNGSFNDPLGANVGQVRILRTSALYPVDNLCC
;
A
#
# COMPACT_ATOMS: atom_id res chain seq x y z
N MET A 1 -7.59 -60.41 -5.17
CA MET A 1 -6.13 -60.19 -5.20
C MET A 1 -5.86 -59.06 -6.20
N PRO A 2 -4.79 -58.26 -6.04
CA PRO A 2 -4.37 -57.34 -7.10
C PRO A 2 -4.03 -58.14 -8.37
N ILE A 3 -4.35 -57.59 -9.54
CA ILE A 3 -3.95 -58.16 -10.82
C ILE A 3 -2.44 -57.92 -10.98
N PRO A 4 -1.61 -58.94 -11.24
CA PRO A 4 -0.18 -58.74 -11.47
C PRO A 4 0.06 -57.92 -12.73
N ALA A 5 1.12 -57.11 -12.74
CA ALA A 5 1.53 -56.38 -13.93
C ALA A 5 1.89 -57.35 -15.08
N PRO A 6 1.55 -57.04 -16.34
CA PRO A 6 1.87 -57.88 -17.48
C PRO A 6 3.40 -57.96 -17.65
N LYS A 7 3.94 -59.14 -17.96
CA LYS A 7 5.40 -59.34 -18.14
C LYS A 7 5.99 -58.60 -19.33
N LEU A 8 5.21 -58.38 -20.38
CA LEU A 8 5.61 -57.71 -21.59
C LEU A 8 4.48 -56.78 -22.08
N THR A 9 4.81 -55.52 -22.35
CA THR A 9 3.88 -54.57 -22.96
C THR A 9 4.38 -54.17 -24.35
N LEU A 10 3.51 -54.31 -25.36
CA LEU A 10 3.73 -53.83 -26.73
C LEU A 10 2.86 -52.60 -26.97
N ALA A 11 3.46 -51.50 -27.45
CA ALA A 11 2.73 -50.28 -27.81
C ALA A 11 3.23 -49.70 -29.13
N SER A 12 2.29 -49.36 -30.02
CA SER A 12 2.57 -48.99 -31.42
C SER A 12 2.38 -47.50 -31.69
N TYR A 13 3.37 -46.86 -32.33
CA TYR A 13 3.42 -45.42 -32.57
C TYR A 13 3.65 -45.10 -34.05
N LEU A 14 2.63 -44.56 -34.71
CA LEU A 14 2.67 -44.17 -36.12
C LEU A 14 3.60 -42.98 -36.34
N GLN A 15 4.47 -43.06 -37.34
CA GLN A 15 5.42 -42.00 -37.70
C GLN A 15 5.09 -41.37 -39.07
N ARG A 16 4.92 -42.20 -40.11
CA ARG A 16 4.67 -41.73 -41.47
C ARG A 16 3.90 -42.74 -42.31
N TRP A 17 3.16 -42.24 -43.29
CA TRP A 17 2.60 -43.02 -44.39
C TRP A 17 3.26 -42.59 -45.69
N ASP A 18 3.75 -43.56 -46.49
CA ASP A 18 4.10 -43.32 -47.88
C ASP A 18 3.11 -44.01 -48.83
N SER A 19 2.32 -43.19 -49.52
CA SER A 19 1.40 -43.58 -50.58
C SER A 19 2.07 -44.02 -51.89
N SER A 20 3.39 -43.87 -52.03
CA SER A 20 4.14 -44.36 -53.19
C SER A 20 4.43 -45.87 -53.09
N THR A 21 4.99 -46.32 -51.95
CA THR A 21 5.29 -47.72 -51.64
C THR A 21 4.13 -48.49 -51.00
N ASN A 22 3.16 -47.78 -50.41
CA ASN A 22 2.09 -48.30 -49.55
C ASN A 22 2.57 -48.75 -48.16
N THR A 23 3.56 -48.06 -47.61
CA THR A 23 4.24 -48.46 -46.37
C THR A 23 3.93 -47.50 -45.22
N LEU A 24 3.63 -48.06 -44.05
CA LEU A 24 3.58 -47.35 -42.78
C LEU A 24 4.93 -47.46 -42.08
N SER A 25 5.53 -46.32 -41.74
CA SER A 25 6.68 -46.23 -40.83
C SER A 25 6.15 -46.11 -39.40
N VAL A 26 6.61 -47.01 -38.52
CA VAL A 26 6.05 -47.23 -37.18
C VAL A 26 7.18 -47.50 -36.19
N HIS A 27 7.09 -46.93 -34.99
CA HIS A 27 7.92 -47.35 -33.86
C HIS A 27 7.13 -48.29 -32.96
N LEU A 28 7.71 -49.43 -32.62
CA LEU A 28 7.16 -50.39 -31.66
C LEU A 28 7.95 -50.30 -30.35
N LEU A 29 7.29 -49.82 -29.30
CA LEU A 29 7.79 -49.87 -27.93
C LEU A 29 7.56 -51.27 -27.37
N VAL A 30 8.61 -51.87 -26.82
CA VAL A 30 8.64 -53.22 -26.28
C VAL A 30 9.20 -53.15 -24.86
N MET A 31 8.29 -53.12 -23.88
CA MET A 31 8.63 -52.85 -22.48
C MET A 31 8.52 -54.12 -21.64
N PRO A 32 9.64 -54.71 -21.16
CA PRO A 32 9.61 -55.79 -20.18
C PRO A 32 9.27 -55.26 -18.77
N THR A 33 8.73 -56.13 -17.93
CA THR A 33 8.35 -55.84 -16.54
C THR A 33 9.10 -56.76 -15.57
N GLY A 34 9.87 -56.16 -14.69
CA GLY A 34 10.91 -56.80 -13.86
C GLY A 34 12.31 -56.76 -14.50
N ASN A 35 13.25 -57.50 -13.90
CA ASN A 35 14.65 -57.50 -14.32
C ASN A 35 14.84 -58.15 -15.71
N PRO A 36 15.31 -57.42 -16.74
CA PRO A 36 15.48 -57.93 -18.11
C PRO A 36 16.63 -58.92 -18.27
N LEU A 37 17.48 -59.09 -17.24
CA LEU A 37 18.54 -60.10 -17.17
C LEU A 37 18.02 -61.47 -16.65
N ASN A 38 16.77 -61.53 -16.19
CA ASN A 38 16.13 -62.78 -15.74
C ASN A 38 15.14 -63.30 -16.81
N PRO A 39 14.86 -64.62 -16.86
CA PRO A 39 13.80 -65.22 -17.68
C PRO A 39 12.46 -64.49 -17.53
N LEU A 40 11.91 -63.96 -18.63
CA LEU A 40 10.84 -62.95 -18.56
C LEU A 40 9.53 -63.49 -17.95
N GLY A 41 9.19 -64.75 -18.23
CA GLY A 41 8.02 -65.45 -17.65
C GLY A 41 8.15 -65.80 -16.16
N THR A 42 9.26 -65.49 -15.48
CA THR A 42 9.49 -65.85 -14.07
C THR A 42 8.35 -65.37 -13.16
N GLY A 43 7.67 -66.30 -12.50
CA GLY A 43 6.54 -66.03 -11.59
C GLY A 43 5.16 -66.17 -12.24
N LEU A 44 5.06 -66.49 -13.53
CA LEU A 44 3.83 -66.99 -14.15
C LEU A 44 3.73 -68.52 -13.98
N PRO A 45 2.51 -69.11 -13.99
CA PRO A 45 2.30 -70.56 -13.86
C PRO A 45 2.58 -71.30 -15.17
N VAL A 46 3.82 -71.22 -15.66
CA VAL A 46 4.27 -71.82 -16.94
C VAL A 46 5.44 -72.79 -16.72
N THR A 47 5.57 -73.81 -17.57
CA THR A 47 6.65 -74.80 -17.50
C THR A 47 7.97 -74.31 -18.09
N ASP A 48 7.91 -73.34 -19.00
CA ASP A 48 9.04 -72.67 -19.62
C ASP A 48 8.81 -71.15 -19.49
N PRO A 49 9.65 -70.39 -18.78
CA PRO A 49 9.54 -68.93 -18.66
C PRO A 49 10.16 -68.17 -19.86
N GLY A 50 10.74 -68.86 -20.84
CA GLY A 50 11.50 -68.28 -21.94
C GLY A 50 12.86 -67.69 -21.51
N PRO A 51 13.66 -67.17 -22.44
CA PRO A 51 14.95 -66.54 -22.14
C PRO A 51 14.81 -65.19 -21.42
N ALA A 52 15.95 -64.64 -20.98
CA ALA A 52 16.02 -63.26 -20.50
C ALA A 52 15.78 -62.26 -21.65
N PHE A 53 15.19 -61.10 -21.34
CA PHE A 53 14.88 -60.08 -22.35
C PHE A 53 16.14 -59.51 -23.02
N ALA A 54 17.25 -59.45 -22.27
CA ALA A 54 18.56 -59.10 -22.80
C ALA A 54 19.05 -60.02 -23.94
N ASP A 55 18.64 -61.29 -23.93
CA ASP A 55 19.21 -62.35 -24.77
C ASP A 55 18.23 -62.86 -25.84
N CYS A 56 16.92 -62.62 -25.66
CA CYS A 56 15.84 -63.14 -26.52
C CYS A 56 15.93 -62.72 -28.00
N HIS A 57 15.24 -63.47 -28.87
CA HIS A 57 14.95 -63.15 -30.27
C HIS A 57 13.46 -62.85 -30.47
N LEU A 58 13.16 -61.62 -30.92
CA LEU A 58 11.79 -61.14 -31.12
C LEU A 58 11.43 -61.12 -32.60
N VAL A 59 10.36 -61.84 -32.93
CA VAL A 59 9.68 -61.78 -34.24
C VAL A 59 8.29 -61.25 -33.99
N PHE A 60 7.96 -60.14 -34.62
CA PHE A 60 6.69 -59.44 -34.43
C PHE A 60 5.70 -59.85 -35.53
N LYS A 61 4.43 -59.84 -35.18
CA LYS A 61 3.32 -59.96 -36.12
C LYS A 61 2.48 -58.70 -36.05
N ALA A 62 2.46 -57.93 -37.14
CA ALA A 62 1.59 -56.78 -37.31
C ALA A 62 0.18 -57.25 -37.70
N PHE A 63 -0.84 -56.57 -37.18
CA PHE A 63 -2.25 -56.80 -37.47
C PHE A 63 -2.88 -55.48 -37.93
N LEU A 64 -3.49 -55.48 -39.11
CA LEU A 64 -4.18 -54.34 -39.72
C LEU A 64 -5.68 -54.63 -39.84
N SER A 65 -6.51 -53.69 -39.39
CA SER A 65 -7.97 -53.74 -39.51
C SER A 65 -8.51 -52.44 -40.11
N LYS A 66 -9.49 -52.53 -41.01
CA LYS A 66 -10.20 -51.36 -41.57
C LYS A 66 -11.33 -50.85 -40.65
N ASN A 67 -11.67 -51.59 -39.59
CA ASN A 67 -12.82 -51.30 -38.74
C ASN A 67 -12.52 -50.23 -37.68
N TRP A 68 -12.38 -48.97 -38.13
CA TRP A 68 -12.06 -47.84 -37.26
C TRP A 68 -13.14 -47.49 -36.22
N GLN A 69 -14.35 -48.07 -36.32
CA GLN A 69 -15.51 -47.74 -35.49
C GLN A 69 -15.60 -48.55 -34.20
N GLN A 70 -14.86 -49.66 -34.10
CA GLN A 70 -14.86 -50.54 -32.93
C GLN A 70 -13.46 -50.54 -32.29
N MET A 71 -13.36 -51.07 -31.06
CA MET A 71 -12.07 -51.27 -30.39
C MET A 71 -11.27 -52.39 -31.11
N PRO A 72 -9.93 -52.32 -31.16
CA PRO A 72 -9.12 -53.32 -31.85
C PRO A 72 -9.15 -54.66 -31.11
N GLY A 73 -9.31 -55.76 -31.85
CA GLY A 73 -9.24 -57.15 -31.36
C GLY A 73 -8.55 -58.07 -32.37
N PHE A 74 -7.94 -59.17 -31.91
CA PHE A 74 -7.22 -60.12 -32.77
C PHE A 74 -8.13 -60.89 -33.74
N SER A 75 -9.44 -60.93 -33.44
CA SER A 75 -10.51 -61.56 -34.22
C SER A 75 -11.09 -60.69 -35.33
N ASP A 76 -10.87 -59.37 -35.31
CA ASP A 76 -11.34 -58.43 -36.33
C ASP A 76 -10.16 -57.79 -37.09
N VAL A 77 -9.50 -58.61 -37.91
CA VAL A 77 -8.27 -58.26 -38.63
C VAL A 77 -8.39 -58.61 -40.11
N ASP A 78 -8.07 -57.65 -40.97
CA ASP A 78 -8.10 -57.80 -42.43
C ASP A 78 -6.81 -58.40 -43.01
N THR A 79 -5.65 -58.07 -42.41
CA THR A 79 -4.34 -58.42 -42.95
C THR A 79 -3.31 -58.50 -41.83
N THR A 80 -2.36 -59.45 -41.94
CA THR A 80 -1.23 -59.57 -41.01
C THR A 80 0.09 -59.71 -41.74
N GLU A 81 1.14 -59.12 -41.20
CA GLU A 81 2.51 -59.21 -41.71
C GLU A 81 3.45 -59.71 -40.59
N VAL A 82 4.44 -60.54 -40.94
CA VAL A 82 5.44 -61.05 -39.99
C VAL A 82 6.76 -60.33 -40.23
N LEU A 83 7.33 -59.76 -39.17
CA LEU A 83 8.48 -58.87 -39.20
C LEU A 83 9.56 -59.39 -38.25
N SER A 84 10.70 -59.78 -38.80
CA SER A 84 11.87 -60.28 -38.07
C SER A 84 13.00 -59.24 -38.06
N PRO A 85 12.95 -58.20 -37.20
CA PRO A 85 14.01 -57.20 -37.13
C PRO A 85 15.33 -57.81 -36.63
N THR A 86 16.45 -57.20 -37.00
CA THR A 86 17.77 -57.62 -36.49
C THR A 86 17.91 -57.20 -35.03
N MET A 87 18.12 -58.17 -34.14
CA MET A 87 18.29 -57.90 -32.70
C MET A 87 19.62 -57.19 -32.43
N PRO A 88 19.65 -56.14 -31.57
CA PRO A 88 20.90 -55.49 -31.20
C PRO A 88 21.84 -56.42 -30.42
N VAL A 89 23.13 -56.34 -30.74
CA VAL A 89 24.17 -57.26 -30.23
C VAL A 89 24.55 -56.97 -28.77
N ASN A 90 24.53 -55.69 -28.36
CA ASN A 90 25.13 -55.25 -27.09
C ASN A 90 24.17 -55.25 -25.88
N ARG A 91 22.92 -55.68 -26.06
CA ARG A 91 21.83 -55.58 -25.06
C ARG A 91 22.24 -55.97 -23.65
N GLN A 92 22.81 -57.16 -23.47
CA GLN A 92 23.20 -57.69 -22.16
C GLN A 92 24.23 -56.80 -21.44
N VAL A 93 25.18 -56.20 -22.18
CA VAL A 93 26.17 -55.25 -21.63
C VAL A 93 25.49 -53.94 -21.20
N LEU A 94 24.53 -53.44 -22.00
CA LEU A 94 23.80 -52.20 -21.72
C LEU A 94 22.87 -52.32 -20.51
N PHE A 95 22.17 -53.45 -20.35
CA PHE A 95 21.34 -53.71 -19.17
C PHE A 95 22.18 -53.89 -17.89
N ASN A 96 23.32 -54.56 -17.97
CA ASN A 96 24.25 -54.66 -16.83
C ASN A 96 24.79 -53.29 -16.41
N GLU A 97 25.17 -52.43 -17.35
CA GLU A 97 25.62 -51.07 -17.01
C GLU A 97 24.50 -50.21 -16.42
N LEU A 98 23.26 -50.34 -16.91
CA LEU A 98 22.12 -49.64 -16.30
C LEU A 98 21.91 -50.06 -14.83
N ALA A 99 22.14 -51.33 -14.49
CA ALA A 99 22.11 -51.84 -13.12
C ALA A 99 23.31 -51.41 -12.26
N ASN A 100 24.44 -51.03 -12.86
CA ASN A 100 25.57 -50.41 -12.15
C ASN A 100 25.30 -48.91 -11.84
N GLN A 101 24.67 -48.21 -12.78
CA GLN A 101 24.42 -46.76 -12.71
C GLN A 101 23.22 -46.40 -11.83
N PHE A 102 22.24 -47.29 -11.69
CA PHE A 102 21.03 -47.08 -10.90
C PHE A 102 20.89 -48.06 -9.74
N LYS A 103 20.38 -47.57 -8.60
CA LYS A 103 20.04 -48.40 -7.43
C LYS A 103 18.69 -49.08 -7.63
N ILE A 104 18.66 -50.12 -8.46
CA ILE A 104 17.42 -50.78 -8.88
C ILE A 104 16.92 -51.75 -7.79
N THR A 105 16.23 -51.21 -6.76
CA THR A 105 15.72 -52.00 -5.60
C THR A 105 14.22 -51.87 -5.35
N LYS A 106 13.47 -51.07 -6.11
CA LYS A 106 12.00 -50.98 -5.98
C LYS A 106 11.31 -52.07 -6.78
N SER A 107 10.28 -52.68 -6.18
CA SER A 107 9.35 -53.56 -6.87
C SER A 107 8.40 -52.78 -7.77
N GLU A 108 8.21 -53.23 -9.00
CA GLU A 108 7.21 -52.65 -9.91
C GLU A 108 5.79 -52.95 -9.43
N ALA A 109 4.91 -51.94 -9.50
CA ALA A 109 3.52 -52.03 -9.12
C ALA A 109 2.65 -51.26 -10.12
N VAL A 110 1.44 -51.76 -10.36
CA VAL A 110 0.46 -51.09 -11.23
C VAL A 110 0.02 -49.77 -10.57
N PRO A 111 0.12 -48.61 -11.22
CA PRO A 111 -0.30 -47.33 -10.65
C PRO A 111 -1.80 -47.33 -10.28
N VAL A 112 -2.11 -46.89 -9.06
CA VAL A 112 -3.48 -46.81 -8.55
C VAL A 112 -4.01 -45.38 -8.68
N ARG A 113 -4.97 -45.19 -9.59
CA ARG A 113 -5.69 -43.92 -9.78
C ARG A 113 -6.44 -43.50 -8.51
N LYS A 114 -6.38 -42.21 -8.16
CA LYS A 114 -6.95 -41.66 -6.91
C LYS A 114 -7.42 -40.21 -7.07
N ALA A 115 -8.43 -39.81 -6.30
CA ALA A 115 -8.85 -38.40 -6.20
C ALA A 115 -7.73 -37.49 -5.66
N GLU A 116 -6.92 -37.99 -4.74
CA GLU A 116 -5.72 -37.33 -4.18
C GLU A 116 -4.67 -36.95 -5.23
N LEU A 117 -4.66 -37.64 -6.38
CA LEU A 117 -3.69 -37.47 -7.46
C LEU A 117 -4.25 -36.65 -8.63
N MET A 118 -5.47 -36.10 -8.49
CA MET A 118 -6.08 -35.26 -9.53
C MET A 118 -5.33 -33.93 -9.67
N VAL A 119 -5.03 -33.59 -10.92
CA VAL A 119 -4.24 -32.41 -11.30
C VAL A 119 -5.18 -31.27 -11.69
N ARG A 120 -4.81 -30.04 -11.34
CA ARG A 120 -5.54 -28.79 -11.64
C ARG A 120 -4.71 -27.85 -12.50
N LYS A 121 -5.32 -26.86 -13.15
CA LYS A 121 -4.62 -25.82 -13.94
C LYS A 121 -5.26 -24.45 -13.73
N HIS A 122 -4.44 -23.41 -13.62
CA HIS A 122 -4.91 -22.04 -13.84
C HIS A 122 -4.74 -21.68 -15.32
N LEU A 123 -5.81 -21.22 -15.98
CA LEU A 123 -5.80 -20.79 -17.37
C LEU A 123 -5.51 -19.29 -17.45
N MET A 124 -4.34 -18.94 -18.00
CA MET A 124 -3.89 -17.55 -18.15
C MET A 124 -4.69 -16.82 -19.23
N SER A 125 -4.76 -15.48 -19.16
CA SER A 125 -5.45 -14.66 -20.16
C SER A 125 -4.86 -14.79 -21.57
N SER A 126 -3.58 -15.14 -21.69
CA SER A 126 -2.96 -15.49 -22.97
C SER A 126 -3.52 -16.77 -23.60
N TYR A 127 -3.97 -17.75 -22.80
CA TYR A 127 -4.69 -18.92 -23.30
C TYR A 127 -6.12 -18.52 -23.72
N THR A 128 -6.88 -17.91 -22.80
CA THR A 128 -8.30 -17.60 -23.02
C THR A 128 -8.57 -16.50 -24.06
N ARG A 129 -7.55 -15.74 -24.47
CA ARG A 129 -7.63 -14.77 -25.58
C ARG A 129 -7.04 -15.28 -26.90
N SER A 130 -6.42 -16.46 -26.92
CA SER A 130 -5.81 -17.00 -28.15
C SER A 130 -6.84 -17.57 -29.14
N PHE A 131 -8.02 -17.95 -28.65
CA PHE A 131 -9.16 -18.43 -29.45
C PHE A 131 -10.49 -17.92 -28.89
N ALA A 132 -11.62 -18.32 -29.48
CA ALA A 132 -12.96 -18.00 -29.01
C ALA A 132 -13.34 -18.81 -27.75
N PHE A 133 -12.65 -18.55 -26.63
CA PHE A 133 -12.92 -19.15 -25.33
C PHE A 133 -14.27 -18.69 -24.76
N VAL A 134 -14.97 -19.60 -24.07
CA VAL A 134 -16.28 -19.32 -23.42
C VAL A 134 -16.27 -19.79 -21.97
N ALA A 135 -15.90 -21.04 -21.73
CA ALA A 135 -15.75 -21.65 -20.41
C ALA A 135 -14.73 -22.80 -20.50
N PRO A 136 -14.13 -23.23 -19.38
CA PRO A 136 -13.21 -24.38 -19.38
C PRO A 136 -13.90 -25.70 -19.77
N LYS A 137 -13.16 -26.59 -20.42
CA LYS A 137 -13.58 -27.97 -20.77
C LYS A 137 -13.81 -28.86 -19.56
N THR A 138 -13.18 -28.55 -18.42
CA THR A 138 -13.24 -29.38 -17.21
C THR A 138 -13.18 -28.53 -15.94
N ARG A 139 -13.91 -28.96 -14.89
CA ARG A 139 -13.95 -28.30 -13.57
C ARG A 139 -12.63 -28.31 -12.79
N LEU A 140 -11.57 -28.89 -13.34
CA LEU A 140 -10.21 -28.87 -12.80
C LEU A 140 -9.35 -27.70 -13.34
N ALA A 141 -9.86 -26.97 -14.34
CA ALA A 141 -9.25 -25.76 -14.88
C ALA A 141 -9.96 -24.52 -14.32
N SER A 142 -9.21 -23.57 -13.74
CA SER A 142 -9.76 -22.35 -13.13
C SER A 142 -9.28 -21.08 -13.83
N THR A 143 -10.21 -20.18 -14.13
CA THR A 143 -9.97 -18.85 -14.72
C THR A 143 -10.08 -17.71 -13.71
N ASP A 144 -10.30 -18.03 -12.44
CA ASP A 144 -10.54 -17.10 -11.33
C ASP A 144 -9.34 -17.03 -10.37
N ASP A 145 -9.47 -16.18 -9.35
CA ASP A 145 -8.45 -15.97 -8.32
C ASP A 145 -8.21 -17.19 -7.40
N THR A 146 -8.88 -18.33 -7.59
CA THR A 146 -8.71 -19.53 -6.75
C THR A 146 -7.24 -19.91 -6.59
N TYR A 147 -6.47 -19.88 -7.69
CA TYR A 147 -5.04 -20.22 -7.67
C TYR A 147 -4.19 -19.13 -6.98
N ALA A 148 -4.49 -17.85 -7.22
CA ALA A 148 -3.79 -16.73 -6.58
C ALA A 148 -4.06 -16.69 -5.06
N CYS A 149 -5.30 -16.94 -4.62
CA CYS A 149 -5.68 -17.07 -3.22
C CYS A 149 -4.96 -18.24 -2.53
N LEU A 150 -4.90 -19.41 -3.16
CA LEU A 150 -4.21 -20.60 -2.60
C LEU A 150 -2.69 -20.38 -2.38
N LEU A 151 -2.05 -19.55 -3.20
CA LEU A 151 -0.63 -19.19 -3.07
C LEU A 151 -0.38 -18.09 -2.02
N ASN A 152 -1.36 -17.19 -1.78
CA ASN A 152 -1.27 -16.14 -0.77
C ASN A 152 -1.67 -16.63 0.64
N CYS A 153 -2.47 -17.70 0.74
CA CYS A 153 -2.74 -18.37 2.00
C CYS A 153 -1.48 -19.09 2.53
N PRO A 154 -1.11 -18.93 3.81
CA PRO A 154 -0.03 -19.72 4.40
C PRO A 154 -0.39 -21.23 4.37
N PRO A 155 0.58 -22.14 4.18
CA PRO A 155 0.32 -23.57 4.23
C PRO A 155 -0.08 -23.99 5.65
N LYS A 156 -1.09 -24.87 5.78
CA LYS A 156 -1.59 -25.36 7.07
C LYS A 156 -0.51 -26.05 7.92
N THR A 157 0.48 -26.64 7.26
CA THR A 157 1.66 -27.27 7.88
C THR A 157 2.89 -26.98 7.02
N PRO A 158 4.05 -26.64 7.60
CA PRO A 158 5.30 -26.59 6.84
C PRO A 158 5.62 -27.98 6.27
N PRO A 159 5.99 -28.10 4.98
CA PRO A 159 6.32 -29.40 4.39
C PRO A 159 7.60 -29.96 5.02
N THR A 160 7.51 -31.13 5.64
CA THR A 160 8.68 -31.85 6.16
C THR A 160 9.58 -32.28 5.00
N PRO A 161 10.89 -31.93 5.00
CA PRO A 161 11.82 -32.39 3.98
C PRO A 161 11.91 -33.91 3.99
N LYS A 162 11.38 -34.56 2.95
CA LYS A 162 11.61 -35.99 2.72
C LYS A 162 13.05 -36.15 2.22
N PRO A 163 13.86 -37.08 2.77
CA PRO A 163 15.17 -37.38 2.21
C PRO A 163 14.99 -37.90 0.77
N ILE A 164 15.95 -37.58 -0.10
CA ILE A 164 15.92 -38.03 -1.50
C ILE A 164 16.17 -39.54 -1.50
N ASP A 165 15.16 -40.30 -1.89
CA ASP A 165 15.24 -41.73 -2.14
C ASP A 165 15.78 -41.96 -3.55
N ASP A 166 17.01 -42.44 -3.61
CA ASP A 166 17.79 -42.77 -4.81
C ASP A 166 17.44 -44.13 -5.42
N SER A 167 16.58 -44.94 -4.76
CA SER A 167 16.18 -46.24 -5.31
C SER A 167 15.16 -46.11 -6.43
N VAL A 168 15.25 -47.00 -7.43
CA VAL A 168 14.34 -47.06 -8.59
C VAL A 168 13.90 -48.49 -8.88
N SER A 169 12.88 -48.66 -9.71
CA SER A 169 12.48 -49.92 -10.34
C SER A 169 13.09 -50.07 -11.73
N TRP A 170 13.00 -51.26 -12.35
CA TRP A 170 13.50 -51.47 -13.71
C TRP A 170 12.72 -50.64 -14.73
N ALA A 171 11.38 -50.58 -14.62
CA ALA A 171 10.55 -49.68 -15.42
C ALA A 171 10.96 -48.20 -15.33
N GLU A 172 11.27 -47.68 -14.13
CA GLU A 172 11.78 -46.32 -13.94
C GLU A 172 13.15 -46.13 -14.61
N ALA A 173 14.10 -47.06 -14.42
CA ALA A 173 15.42 -47.01 -15.05
C ALA A 173 15.34 -47.05 -16.59
N LEU A 174 14.46 -47.88 -17.15
CA LEU A 174 14.19 -47.94 -18.60
C LEU A 174 13.51 -46.66 -19.11
N SER A 175 12.71 -45.95 -18.29
CA SER A 175 12.18 -44.64 -18.65
C SER A 175 13.26 -43.55 -18.81
N PHE A 176 14.41 -43.70 -18.14
CA PHE A 176 15.59 -42.86 -18.41
C PHE A 176 16.30 -43.26 -19.71
N ALA A 177 16.41 -44.56 -20.01
CA ALA A 177 16.94 -45.01 -21.31
C ALA A 177 16.08 -44.53 -22.50
N LEU A 178 14.74 -44.46 -22.33
CA LEU A 178 13.81 -43.89 -23.32
C LEU A 178 13.95 -42.36 -23.53
N ARG A 179 14.82 -41.66 -22.80
CA ARG A 179 15.24 -40.28 -23.11
C ARG A 179 16.47 -40.20 -24.03
N GLN A 180 17.03 -41.34 -24.43
CA GLN A 180 18.14 -41.44 -25.38
C GLN A 180 17.77 -42.35 -26.57
N PRO A 181 17.41 -41.80 -27.73
CA PRO A 181 16.81 -42.58 -28.81
C PRO A 181 17.75 -43.61 -29.45
N ARG A 182 19.09 -43.42 -29.38
CA ARG A 182 20.02 -44.50 -29.79
C ARG A 182 20.09 -45.61 -28.75
N LEU A 183 20.22 -45.27 -27.46
CA LEU A 183 20.29 -46.24 -26.38
C LEU A 183 19.04 -47.12 -26.32
N ALA A 184 17.84 -46.54 -26.46
CA ALA A 184 16.58 -47.29 -26.49
C ALA A 184 16.49 -48.32 -27.65
N ARG A 185 17.00 -47.96 -28.84
CA ARG A 185 17.10 -48.89 -29.98
C ARG A 185 18.15 -50.00 -29.72
N GLU A 186 19.34 -49.63 -29.24
CA GLU A 186 20.45 -50.56 -28.94
C GLU A 186 20.16 -51.52 -27.76
N MET A 187 19.27 -51.11 -26.84
CA MET A 187 18.75 -51.98 -25.77
C MET A 187 17.60 -52.89 -26.24
N GLY A 188 17.11 -52.73 -27.47
CA GLY A 188 16.02 -53.53 -28.00
C GLY A 188 14.67 -53.30 -27.32
N ILE A 189 14.43 -52.09 -26.79
CA ILE A 189 13.13 -51.67 -26.23
C ILE A 189 12.33 -50.77 -27.18
N VAL A 190 12.95 -50.28 -28.26
CA VAL A 190 12.28 -49.56 -29.37
C VAL A 190 12.75 -50.15 -30.69
N TYR A 191 11.81 -50.58 -31.53
CA TYR A 191 12.07 -51.07 -32.89
C TYR A 191 11.47 -50.12 -33.92
N GLU A 192 12.22 -49.83 -34.97
CA GLU A 192 11.75 -49.10 -36.15
C GLU A 192 11.31 -50.13 -37.19
N LEU A 193 10.05 -50.07 -37.58
CA LEU A 193 9.39 -51.07 -38.43
C LEU A 193 8.71 -50.40 -39.62
N GLU A 194 8.75 -51.08 -40.76
CA GLU A 194 7.96 -50.77 -41.94
C GLU A 194 6.87 -51.85 -42.09
N VAL A 195 5.61 -51.42 -42.21
CA VAL A 195 4.45 -52.31 -42.37
C VAL A 195 3.80 -52.05 -43.74
N GLN A 196 3.61 -53.08 -44.54
CA GLN A 196 3.04 -52.99 -45.88
C GLN A 196 1.51 -53.08 -45.86
N VAL A 197 0.86 -52.09 -46.48
CA VAL A 197 -0.61 -52.00 -46.53
C VAL A 197 -1.11 -52.58 -47.85
N ASN A 198 -1.61 -53.82 -47.78
CA ASN A 198 -2.12 -54.58 -48.91
C ASN A 198 -3.54 -55.10 -48.60
N PRO A 199 -4.58 -54.80 -49.40
CA PRO A 199 -4.56 -53.96 -50.60
C PRO A 199 -4.29 -52.48 -50.30
N LYS A 200 -3.77 -51.75 -51.29
CA LYS A 200 -3.40 -50.32 -51.20
C LYS A 200 -4.51 -49.42 -50.64
N ASP A 201 -5.77 -49.80 -50.82
CA ASP A 201 -6.94 -49.01 -50.42
C ASP A 201 -7.57 -49.47 -49.09
N LEU A 202 -6.98 -50.43 -48.38
CA LEU A 202 -7.45 -50.98 -47.10
C LEU A 202 -7.75 -49.87 -46.07
N LEU A 203 -6.84 -48.89 -45.94
CA LEU A 203 -6.89 -47.82 -44.94
C LEU A 203 -7.44 -46.49 -45.49
N LYS A 204 -8.13 -46.50 -46.64
CA LYS A 204 -8.71 -45.29 -47.28
C LYS A 204 -9.71 -44.53 -46.40
N ASN A 205 -10.30 -45.23 -45.43
CA ASN A 205 -11.27 -44.70 -44.45
C ASN A 205 -10.69 -44.61 -43.03
N GLY A 206 -9.43 -44.95 -42.83
CA GLY A 206 -8.81 -45.18 -41.52
C GLY A 206 -8.87 -46.65 -41.10
N GLY A 207 -8.39 -46.95 -39.89
CA GLY A 207 -8.32 -48.32 -39.38
C GLY A 207 -7.55 -48.41 -38.07
N TRP A 208 -6.99 -49.59 -37.80
CA TRP A 208 -6.16 -49.91 -36.64
C TRP A 208 -4.87 -50.62 -37.05
N LEU A 209 -3.79 -50.36 -36.30
CA LEU A 209 -2.58 -51.16 -36.27
C LEU A 209 -2.28 -51.58 -34.82
N PHE A 210 -1.90 -52.84 -34.64
CA PHE A 210 -1.31 -53.36 -33.40
C PHE A 210 -0.37 -54.53 -33.70
N PHE A 211 0.38 -54.97 -32.70
CA PHE A 211 1.38 -56.02 -32.83
C PHE A 211 1.23 -57.08 -31.74
N SER A 212 1.50 -58.34 -32.09
CA SER A 212 1.82 -59.41 -31.14
C SER A 212 3.18 -60.00 -31.51
N LEU A 213 3.59 -61.06 -30.81
CA LEU A 213 4.72 -61.88 -31.22
C LEU A 213 4.24 -62.99 -32.17
N ASP A 214 5.08 -63.37 -33.12
CA ASP A 214 4.81 -64.56 -33.94
C ASP A 214 5.16 -65.85 -33.16
N ALA A 215 4.62 -66.99 -33.61
CA ALA A 215 4.94 -68.30 -33.06
C ALA A 215 6.43 -68.68 -33.20
N SER A 216 7.17 -68.04 -34.12
CA SER A 216 8.63 -68.22 -34.25
C SER A 216 9.48 -67.33 -33.33
N SER A 217 8.88 -66.54 -32.45
CA SER A 217 9.61 -65.75 -31.44
C SER A 217 9.82 -66.55 -30.15
N ASP A 218 10.89 -66.27 -29.41
CA ASP A 218 11.24 -66.93 -28.13
C ASP A 218 10.14 -66.88 -27.06
N TYR A 219 9.20 -65.94 -27.15
CA TYR A 219 8.03 -65.85 -26.26
C TYR A 219 6.69 -66.10 -26.96
N GLY A 220 6.68 -66.59 -28.21
CA GLY A 220 5.47 -66.84 -29.00
C GLY A 220 4.48 -67.78 -28.30
N SER A 221 4.99 -68.83 -27.64
CA SER A 221 4.24 -69.76 -26.79
C SER A 221 3.61 -69.12 -25.55
N LEU A 222 4.18 -68.02 -25.04
CA LEU A 222 3.70 -67.34 -23.83
C LEU A 222 2.60 -66.31 -24.10
N THR A 223 2.40 -65.89 -25.35
CA THR A 223 1.42 -64.86 -25.76
C THR A 223 0.01 -65.09 -25.21
N GLY A 224 -0.46 -66.35 -25.17
CA GLY A 224 -1.78 -66.72 -24.65
C GLY A 224 -1.85 -66.89 -23.12
N THR A 225 -0.75 -66.64 -22.39
CA THR A 225 -0.71 -66.78 -20.93
C THR A 225 -1.25 -65.53 -20.25
N ALA A 226 -2.26 -65.71 -19.39
CA ALA A 226 -2.82 -64.62 -18.60
C ALA A 226 -1.74 -63.93 -17.75
N GLY A 227 -1.59 -62.61 -17.93
CA GLY A 227 -0.55 -61.82 -17.26
C GLY A 227 0.83 -61.85 -17.94
N PHE A 228 0.99 -62.49 -19.10
CA PHE A 228 2.21 -62.34 -19.89
C PHE A 228 2.19 -61.08 -20.76
N LEU A 229 1.30 -61.01 -21.75
CA LEU A 229 1.30 -59.96 -22.76
C LEU A 229 0.16 -58.94 -22.55
N LYS A 230 0.48 -57.64 -22.67
CA LYS A 230 -0.48 -56.54 -22.87
C LYS A 230 -0.16 -55.83 -24.18
N VAL A 231 -1.17 -55.63 -25.03
CA VAL A 231 -1.00 -54.96 -26.33
C VAL A 231 -1.82 -53.67 -26.38
N PHE A 232 -1.17 -52.61 -26.83
CA PHE A 232 -1.77 -51.32 -27.14
C PHE A 232 -1.66 -50.99 -28.64
N GLY A 233 -2.82 -50.92 -29.28
CA GLY A 233 -2.98 -50.53 -30.67
C GLY A 233 -3.10 -49.02 -30.86
N THR A 234 -2.89 -48.60 -32.10
CA THR A 234 -3.01 -47.21 -32.54
C THR A 234 -4.03 -47.09 -33.67
N ARG A 235 -4.89 -46.07 -33.58
CA ARG A 235 -5.92 -45.78 -34.59
C ARG A 235 -5.32 -44.95 -35.72
N ILE A 236 -5.50 -45.44 -36.94
CA ILE A 236 -4.96 -44.85 -38.16
C ILE A 236 -6.01 -43.90 -38.76
N PRO A 237 -5.69 -42.63 -39.07
CA PRO A 237 -6.58 -41.73 -39.79
C PRO A 237 -6.75 -42.16 -41.26
N ALA A 238 -7.72 -41.60 -41.97
CA ALA A 238 -7.95 -41.91 -43.38
C ALA A 238 -6.74 -41.55 -44.27
N LEU A 239 -6.15 -42.55 -44.93
CA LEU A 239 -4.94 -42.40 -45.74
C LEU A 239 -5.28 -42.26 -47.23
N LYS A 240 -4.68 -41.26 -47.89
CA LYS A 240 -4.89 -40.97 -49.33
C LYS A 240 -3.60 -40.54 -50.04
N THR A 241 -2.85 -39.64 -49.43
CA THR A 241 -1.54 -39.13 -49.88
C THR A 241 -0.51 -39.34 -48.78
N SER A 242 0.78 -39.39 -49.13
CA SER A 242 1.88 -39.51 -48.16
C SER A 242 1.83 -38.35 -47.16
N ARG A 243 1.98 -38.64 -45.86
CA ARG A 243 1.91 -37.65 -44.76
C ARG A 243 2.62 -38.16 -43.52
N GLN A 244 3.02 -37.25 -42.62
CA GLN A 244 3.34 -37.64 -41.25
C GLN A 244 2.08 -38.12 -40.51
N LEU A 245 2.29 -39.05 -39.58
CA LEU A 245 1.29 -39.60 -38.69
C LEU A 245 1.78 -39.43 -37.25
N PHE A 246 0.88 -39.52 -36.30
CA PHE A 246 1.20 -39.47 -34.89
C PHE A 246 0.18 -40.26 -34.06
N THR A 247 0.64 -40.84 -32.97
CA THR A 247 -0.18 -41.59 -32.00
C THR A 247 -0.29 -40.79 -30.70
N PRO A 248 -1.31 -39.91 -30.55
CA PRO A 248 -1.49 -39.13 -29.31
C PRO A 248 -2.14 -39.96 -28.19
N VAL A 249 -2.85 -41.05 -28.52
CA VAL A 249 -3.50 -41.95 -27.56
C VAL A 249 -3.37 -43.40 -28.03
N LEU A 250 -3.17 -44.29 -27.06
CA LEU A 250 -3.09 -45.75 -27.21
C LEU A 250 -4.38 -46.43 -26.73
N PHE A 251 -4.76 -47.55 -27.34
CA PHE A 251 -5.98 -48.28 -27.01
C PHE A 251 -5.68 -49.76 -26.75
N PRO A 252 -6.25 -50.37 -25.69
CA PRO A 252 -6.02 -51.78 -25.37
C PRO A 252 -6.67 -52.67 -26.43
N VAL A 253 -5.94 -53.70 -26.86
CA VAL A 253 -6.46 -54.70 -27.81
C VAL A 253 -7.20 -55.80 -27.04
N VAL A 254 -8.48 -56.00 -27.33
CA VAL A 254 -9.35 -57.02 -26.70
C VAL A 254 -10.36 -57.58 -27.71
N ASP A 255 -10.57 -58.90 -27.69
CA ASP A 255 -11.51 -59.58 -28.60
C ASP A 255 -12.98 -59.47 -28.17
N ASP A 256 -13.23 -59.47 -26.86
CA ASP A 256 -14.57 -59.34 -26.30
C ASP A 256 -14.53 -58.39 -25.08
N PRO A 257 -15.04 -57.15 -25.21
CA PRO A 257 -15.07 -56.17 -24.13
C PRO A 257 -16.14 -56.47 -23.06
N THR A 258 -17.01 -57.47 -23.27
CA THR A 258 -17.96 -57.96 -22.27
C THR A 258 -17.33 -59.04 -21.37
N VAL A 259 -16.39 -59.83 -21.91
CA VAL A 259 -15.56 -60.77 -21.14
C VAL A 259 -14.39 -60.04 -20.47
N THR A 260 -13.76 -59.10 -21.17
CA THR A 260 -12.69 -58.25 -20.63
C THR A 260 -13.21 -56.83 -20.45
N VAL A 261 -13.87 -56.58 -19.31
CA VAL A 261 -14.48 -55.28 -18.99
C VAL A 261 -13.41 -54.18 -18.96
N LEU A 262 -13.42 -53.31 -19.96
CA LEU A 262 -12.63 -52.09 -19.97
C LEU A 262 -13.32 -51.02 -19.10
N PRO A 263 -12.61 -50.33 -18.20
CA PRO A 263 -13.17 -49.22 -17.43
C PRO A 263 -13.33 -47.97 -18.30
N GLY A 264 -14.27 -47.10 -17.93
CA GLY A 264 -14.42 -45.73 -18.45
C GLY A 264 -15.00 -45.58 -19.88
N ASN A 265 -15.23 -44.33 -20.29
CA ASN A 265 -15.67 -44.00 -21.64
C ASN A 265 -14.49 -43.58 -22.54
N PHE A 266 -14.45 -44.10 -23.77
CA PHE A 266 -13.38 -43.85 -24.75
C PHE A 266 -13.71 -42.73 -25.76
N ASP A 267 -14.91 -42.13 -25.74
CA ASP A 267 -15.33 -41.07 -26.67
C ASP A 267 -14.32 -39.90 -26.74
N GLU A 268 -13.89 -39.37 -25.59
CA GLU A 268 -12.91 -38.27 -25.54
C GLU A 268 -11.56 -38.68 -26.15
N ALA A 269 -11.10 -39.90 -25.87
CA ALA A 269 -9.86 -40.44 -26.44
C ALA A 269 -9.94 -40.57 -27.97
N PHE A 270 -11.11 -40.89 -28.52
CA PHE A 270 -11.32 -40.91 -29.97
C PHE A 270 -11.34 -39.51 -30.59
N LEU A 271 -11.87 -38.50 -29.88
CA LEU A 271 -11.79 -37.10 -30.29
C LEU A 271 -10.34 -36.58 -30.26
N GLU A 272 -9.58 -36.91 -29.21
CA GLU A 272 -8.16 -36.57 -29.06
C GLU A 272 -7.31 -37.12 -30.22
N VAL A 273 -7.46 -38.40 -30.60
CA VAL A 273 -6.77 -38.94 -31.78
C VAL A 273 -7.21 -38.26 -33.07
N SER A 274 -8.49 -37.97 -33.22
CA SER A 274 -9.02 -37.30 -34.41
C SER A 274 -8.45 -35.87 -34.56
N ARG A 275 -8.16 -35.19 -33.43
CA ARG A 275 -7.60 -33.84 -33.37
C ARG A 275 -6.06 -33.81 -33.51
N PHE A 276 -5.33 -34.79 -32.97
CA PHE A 276 -3.86 -34.74 -32.85
C PHE A 276 -3.05 -35.73 -33.71
N ASN A 277 -3.66 -36.49 -34.63
CA ASN A 277 -2.96 -37.47 -35.49
C ASN A 277 -1.93 -36.90 -36.50
N ASP A 278 -1.71 -35.59 -36.56
CA ASP A 278 -0.62 -34.93 -37.28
C ASP A 278 0.57 -34.52 -36.38
N GLY A 279 0.45 -34.69 -35.05
CA GLY A 279 1.50 -34.44 -34.07
C GLY A 279 1.82 -32.97 -33.80
N PHE A 280 0.92 -32.04 -34.12
CA PHE A 280 1.07 -30.61 -33.83
C PHE A 280 0.06 -30.13 -32.79
N ALA A 281 0.51 -29.25 -31.88
CA ALA A 281 -0.37 -28.56 -30.95
C ALA A 281 -1.45 -27.72 -31.67
N LYS A 282 -2.61 -27.51 -31.05
CA LYS A 282 -3.74 -26.78 -31.68
C LYS A 282 -3.96 -25.39 -31.11
N ILE A 283 -3.72 -25.22 -29.81
CA ILE A 283 -3.65 -23.94 -29.12
C ILE A 283 -2.24 -23.81 -28.55
N VAL A 284 -1.46 -22.85 -29.05
CA VAL A 284 -0.19 -22.42 -28.44
C VAL A 284 -0.42 -20.99 -27.96
N HIS A 285 0.12 -20.64 -26.79
CA HIS A 285 0.08 -19.28 -26.28
C HIS A 285 1.37 -18.90 -25.56
N CYS A 286 1.58 -17.59 -25.44
CA CYS A 286 2.82 -17.03 -24.90
C CYS A 286 2.55 -15.75 -24.09
N GLY A 287 3.49 -15.40 -23.22
CA GLY A 287 3.44 -14.18 -22.42
C GLY A 287 4.83 -13.73 -21.96
N GLN A 288 4.87 -12.62 -21.23
CA GLN A 288 6.07 -12.08 -20.58
C GLN A 288 5.68 -11.50 -19.23
N ALA A 289 6.57 -11.57 -18.23
CA ALA A 289 6.32 -11.05 -16.89
C ALA A 289 6.32 -9.51 -16.89
N LYS A 290 5.14 -8.89 -16.69
CA LYS A 290 4.98 -7.43 -16.63
C LYS A 290 5.12 -6.83 -15.23
N TYR A 291 5.02 -7.67 -14.19
CA TYR A 291 5.01 -7.29 -12.79
C TYR A 291 5.78 -8.32 -11.94
N ARG A 292 6.13 -7.94 -10.70
CA ARG A 292 6.78 -8.82 -9.71
C ARG A 292 5.95 -10.07 -9.37
N ASN A 293 4.62 -9.99 -9.42
CA ASN A 293 3.75 -11.15 -9.37
C ASN A 293 3.56 -11.70 -10.79
N HIS A 294 4.09 -12.88 -11.08
CA HIS A 294 4.02 -13.51 -12.40
C HIS A 294 2.61 -14.01 -12.78
N LEU A 295 1.65 -14.02 -11.85
CA LEU A 295 0.23 -14.30 -12.12
C LEU A 295 -0.59 -13.05 -12.40
N GLN A 296 -0.04 -11.86 -12.13
CA GLN A 296 -0.73 -10.62 -12.45
C GLN A 296 -0.58 -10.31 -13.94
N GLU A 297 -1.69 -10.24 -14.67
CA GLU A 297 -1.68 -9.96 -16.12
C GLU A 297 -2.09 -8.51 -16.47
N ALA A 298 -2.66 -7.78 -15.50
CA ALA A 298 -3.14 -6.40 -15.66
C ALA A 298 -3.05 -5.57 -14.35
N GLY A 299 -3.25 -4.26 -14.45
CA GLY A 299 -3.24 -3.30 -13.33
C GLY A 299 -1.87 -2.64 -13.10
N ASN A 300 -1.69 -2.04 -11.92
CA ASN A 300 -0.53 -1.19 -11.61
C ASN A 300 0.44 -1.86 -10.60
N GLY A 301 0.69 -3.17 -10.75
CA GLY A 301 1.61 -3.90 -9.86
C GLY A 301 3.06 -3.39 -9.92
N PRO A 302 3.89 -3.68 -8.91
CA PRO A 302 5.33 -3.34 -8.92
C PRO A 302 6.05 -4.03 -10.08
N ALA A 303 7.11 -3.40 -10.61
CA ALA A 303 7.88 -3.90 -11.76
C ALA A 303 8.55 -5.26 -11.49
N PRO A 304 8.88 -6.06 -12.53
CA PRO A 304 9.71 -7.24 -12.37
C PRO A 304 11.11 -6.86 -11.88
N ILE A 305 11.68 -7.65 -10.96
CA ILE A 305 13.03 -7.43 -10.41
C ILE A 305 14.12 -7.92 -11.38
N ARG A 306 13.76 -8.88 -12.25
CA ARG A 306 14.64 -9.46 -13.27
C ARG A 306 13.80 -9.89 -14.47
N GLU A 307 14.42 -10.04 -15.62
CA GLU A 307 13.76 -10.58 -16.80
C GLU A 307 13.61 -12.12 -16.69
N GLU A 308 12.44 -12.62 -17.06
CA GLU A 308 12.09 -14.04 -17.04
C GLU A 308 11.95 -14.64 -18.45
N GLY A 309 12.07 -13.84 -19.49
CA GLY A 309 12.01 -14.26 -20.88
C GLY A 309 10.58 -14.51 -21.36
N ILE A 310 10.45 -15.14 -22.53
CA ILE A 310 9.14 -15.48 -23.10
C ILE A 310 8.62 -16.74 -22.42
N GLN A 311 7.45 -16.63 -21.78
CA GLN A 311 6.74 -17.72 -21.12
C GLN A 311 5.86 -18.44 -22.15
N LEU A 312 5.89 -19.78 -22.18
CA LEU A 312 5.26 -20.60 -23.23
C LEU A 312 4.40 -21.73 -22.63
N ALA A 313 3.22 -21.96 -23.21
CA ALA A 313 2.36 -23.11 -22.94
C ALA A 313 1.45 -23.43 -24.16
N TRP A 314 0.78 -24.58 -24.13
CA TRP A 314 0.06 -25.15 -25.28
C TRP A 314 -0.92 -26.24 -24.87
N ASP A 315 -2.11 -26.26 -25.48
CA ASP A 315 -3.17 -27.26 -25.31
C ASP A 315 -3.50 -27.56 -23.82
N ASP A 316 -3.41 -26.53 -22.96
CA ASP A 316 -3.44 -26.62 -21.50
C ASP A 316 -4.52 -27.54 -20.91
N GLU A 317 -5.75 -27.44 -21.44
CA GLU A 317 -6.89 -28.23 -20.99
C GLU A 317 -6.84 -29.68 -21.48
N ASP A 318 -6.35 -29.90 -22.70
CA ASP A 318 -6.24 -31.25 -23.28
C ASP A 318 -5.10 -32.04 -22.59
N ILE A 319 -3.99 -31.37 -22.25
CA ILE A 319 -2.93 -31.93 -21.40
C ILE A 319 -3.47 -32.24 -20.00
N LEU A 320 -4.27 -31.35 -19.41
CA LEU A 320 -4.88 -31.56 -18.10
C LEU A 320 -5.80 -32.77 -18.07
N ILE A 321 -6.63 -32.96 -19.12
CA ILE A 321 -7.51 -34.12 -19.28
C ILE A 321 -6.67 -35.39 -19.47
N ALA A 322 -5.68 -35.38 -20.37
CA ALA A 322 -4.82 -36.54 -20.63
C ALA A 322 -3.99 -36.98 -19.41
N GLN A 323 -3.54 -36.05 -18.56
CA GLN A 323 -2.87 -36.39 -17.30
C GLN A 323 -3.85 -36.96 -16.25
N ASN A 324 -5.03 -36.35 -16.09
CA ASN A 324 -6.04 -36.85 -15.14
C ASN A 324 -6.57 -38.25 -15.53
N ARG A 325 -6.72 -38.56 -16.82
CA ARG A 325 -7.07 -39.91 -17.32
C ARG A 325 -6.10 -41.02 -16.87
N GLN A 326 -4.84 -40.65 -16.57
CA GLN A 326 -3.78 -41.57 -16.18
C GLN A 326 -3.56 -41.62 -14.66
N MET A 327 -3.63 -40.47 -13.97
CA MET A 327 -3.31 -40.37 -12.53
C MET A 327 -4.55 -40.26 -11.62
N GLY A 328 -5.57 -39.54 -12.08
CA GLY A 328 -6.73 -39.14 -11.29
C GLY A 328 -7.93 -40.08 -11.43
N LEU A 329 -9.03 -39.69 -10.79
CA LEU A 329 -10.36 -40.20 -11.14
C LEU A 329 -11.01 -39.29 -12.19
N ASP A 330 -12.04 -39.81 -12.84
CA ASP A 330 -12.87 -39.04 -13.75
C ASP A 330 -13.50 -37.85 -12.99
N PRO A 331 -13.40 -36.61 -13.49
CA PRO A 331 -13.76 -35.45 -12.69
C PRO A 331 -15.25 -35.38 -12.37
N ASP A 332 -16.14 -35.83 -13.26
CA ASP A 332 -17.57 -35.53 -13.12
C ASP A 332 -18.39 -36.74 -12.63
N THR A 333 -17.91 -37.96 -12.90
CA THR A 333 -18.47 -39.20 -12.37
C THR A 333 -17.76 -39.70 -11.11
N MET A 334 -16.52 -39.25 -10.83
CA MET A 334 -15.63 -39.76 -9.79
C MET A 334 -15.30 -41.26 -9.91
N THR A 335 -15.41 -41.82 -11.12
CA THR A 335 -15.11 -43.23 -11.43
C THR A 335 -13.70 -43.42 -12.01
N VAL A 336 -13.36 -44.65 -12.41
CA VAL A 336 -12.08 -44.96 -13.08
C VAL A 336 -12.18 -44.57 -14.56
N PRO A 337 -11.35 -43.63 -15.06
CA PRO A 337 -11.30 -43.25 -16.47
C PRO A 337 -10.90 -44.39 -17.41
N ALA A 338 -11.09 -44.15 -18.72
CA ALA A 338 -10.68 -45.07 -19.77
C ALA A 338 -9.21 -45.52 -19.64
N GLU A 339 -8.97 -46.81 -19.91
CA GLU A 339 -7.61 -47.34 -20.08
C GLU A 339 -7.03 -46.93 -21.45
N ALA A 340 -6.91 -45.61 -21.68
CA ALA A 340 -6.38 -45.01 -22.90
C ALA A 340 -5.13 -44.18 -22.55
N PRO A 341 -3.93 -44.80 -22.45
CA PRO A 341 -2.69 -44.07 -22.16
C PRO A 341 -2.43 -42.98 -23.19
N THR A 342 -1.88 -41.85 -22.78
CA THR A 342 -1.37 -40.88 -23.77
C THR A 342 -0.16 -41.50 -24.48
N GLY A 343 -0.03 -41.22 -25.77
CA GLY A 343 1.20 -41.45 -26.50
C GLY A 343 2.19 -40.28 -26.38
N VAL A 344 1.75 -39.12 -25.90
CA VAL A 344 2.58 -37.90 -25.80
C VAL A 344 3.40 -37.91 -24.51
N VAL A 345 4.73 -38.00 -24.62
CA VAL A 345 5.64 -37.94 -23.46
C VAL A 345 6.28 -36.55 -23.29
N GLY A 346 6.31 -35.74 -24.35
CA GLY A 346 6.90 -34.40 -24.33
C GLY A 346 6.72 -33.66 -25.64
N TYR A 347 7.43 -32.54 -25.79
CA TYR A 347 7.22 -31.57 -26.85
C TYR A 347 8.54 -31.01 -27.39
N ARG A 348 8.54 -30.64 -28.67
CA ARG A 348 9.59 -29.85 -29.35
C ARG A 348 9.01 -28.48 -29.68
N VAL A 349 9.74 -27.42 -29.37
CA VAL A 349 9.31 -26.04 -29.66
C VAL A 349 10.20 -25.51 -30.78
N ASP A 350 9.58 -25.05 -31.87
CA ASP A 350 10.27 -24.28 -32.90
C ASP A 350 9.95 -22.78 -32.70
N VAL A 351 10.94 -21.92 -32.91
CA VAL A 351 10.82 -20.45 -32.90
C VAL A 351 11.19 -19.86 -34.26
N ARG A 352 10.67 -18.67 -34.56
CA ARG A 352 11.22 -17.77 -35.58
C ARG A 352 10.98 -16.32 -35.20
N LYS A 353 11.72 -15.39 -35.81
CA LYS A 353 11.34 -13.97 -35.79
C LYS A 353 10.08 -13.79 -36.66
N LYS A 354 9.11 -13.00 -36.21
CA LYS A 354 7.89 -12.72 -36.97
C LYS A 354 8.23 -12.18 -38.36
N GLY A 355 7.60 -12.74 -39.39
CA GLY A 355 7.89 -12.42 -40.81
C GLY A 355 9.07 -13.18 -41.44
N ALA A 356 9.85 -13.95 -40.67
CA ALA A 356 10.80 -14.92 -41.26
C ALA A 356 10.05 -16.15 -41.79
N THR A 357 10.59 -16.77 -42.85
CA THR A 357 10.01 -18.00 -43.43
C THR A 357 10.32 -19.22 -42.59
N ASN A 358 11.60 -19.36 -42.19
CA ASN A 358 12.15 -20.58 -41.63
C ASN A 358 11.86 -20.70 -40.13
N TRP A 359 11.74 -21.93 -39.65
CA TRP A 359 11.65 -22.28 -38.23
C TRP A 359 13.01 -22.75 -37.73
N HIS A 360 13.31 -22.53 -36.43
CA HIS A 360 14.52 -23.00 -35.77
C HIS A 360 14.13 -23.78 -34.50
N SER A 361 14.68 -24.98 -34.29
CA SER A 361 14.29 -25.86 -33.19
C SER A 361 15.04 -25.51 -31.90
N LEU A 362 14.30 -25.18 -30.84
CA LEU A 362 14.88 -24.91 -29.52
C LEU A 362 15.22 -26.20 -28.75
N SER A 363 14.96 -27.37 -29.34
CA SER A 363 15.12 -28.68 -28.69
C SER A 363 16.26 -29.52 -29.28
N ARG A 364 16.95 -29.04 -30.32
CA ARG A 364 18.06 -29.74 -30.98
C ARG A 364 19.32 -29.75 -30.09
N VAL A 365 19.93 -30.93 -29.99
CA VAL A 365 21.11 -31.20 -29.15
C VAL A 365 22.08 -32.10 -29.88
N LYS A 366 23.37 -31.99 -29.54
CA LYS A 366 24.42 -32.86 -30.10
C LYS A 366 25.43 -33.33 -29.07
N THR A 367 26.14 -34.39 -29.40
CA THR A 367 27.43 -34.75 -28.78
C THR A 367 28.42 -35.22 -29.84
N ASN A 368 29.69 -34.93 -29.61
CA ASN A 368 30.78 -35.36 -30.49
C ASN A 368 31.14 -36.84 -30.28
N LYS A 369 30.68 -37.47 -29.17
CA LYS A 369 30.96 -38.87 -28.80
C LYS A 369 29.95 -39.37 -27.76
N PHE A 370 29.06 -40.29 -28.13
CA PHE A 370 28.19 -40.99 -27.18
C PHE A 370 28.83 -42.32 -26.74
N LEU A 371 29.49 -42.30 -25.59
CA LEU A 371 30.09 -43.44 -24.89
C LEU A 371 29.20 -43.92 -23.72
N PHE A 372 28.69 -45.14 -23.78
CA PHE A 372 27.95 -45.78 -22.67
C PHE A 372 28.32 -47.27 -22.56
N ALA A 373 28.45 -47.79 -21.34
CA ALA A 373 28.94 -49.16 -21.08
C ALA A 373 30.28 -49.51 -21.75
N GLY A 374 31.15 -48.51 -21.96
CA GLY A 374 32.41 -48.64 -22.71
C GLY A 374 32.26 -48.72 -24.24
N ILE A 375 31.03 -48.74 -24.77
CA ILE A 375 30.71 -48.78 -26.20
C ILE A 375 30.62 -47.34 -26.72
N ASP A 376 31.36 -47.05 -27.79
CA ASP A 376 31.32 -45.77 -28.49
C ASP A 376 30.37 -45.82 -29.68
N PHE A 377 29.26 -45.10 -29.58
CA PHE A 377 28.25 -44.93 -30.62
C PHE A 377 28.55 -43.74 -31.56
N GLY A 378 29.67 -43.05 -31.38
CA GLY A 378 30.12 -41.95 -32.23
C GLY A 378 29.43 -40.61 -31.97
N ALA A 379 29.59 -39.68 -32.91
CA ALA A 379 28.93 -38.36 -32.86
C ALA A 379 27.44 -38.47 -33.22
N MET A 380 26.59 -37.66 -32.59
CA MET A 380 25.14 -37.70 -32.79
C MET A 380 24.49 -36.33 -32.62
N SER A 381 23.46 -36.06 -33.43
CA SER A 381 22.53 -34.95 -33.30
C SER A 381 21.09 -35.47 -33.35
N TRP A 382 20.20 -34.91 -32.53
CA TRP A 382 18.76 -35.20 -32.54
C TRP A 382 17.96 -34.08 -31.87
N GLU A 383 16.63 -34.18 -31.94
CA GLU A 383 15.73 -33.31 -31.19
C GLU A 383 15.29 -33.98 -29.89
N SER A 384 15.78 -33.43 -28.78
CA SER A 384 15.32 -33.74 -27.41
C SER A 384 13.89 -33.21 -27.18
N ARG A 385 13.39 -33.30 -25.95
CA ARG A 385 11.99 -32.97 -25.60
C ARG A 385 11.87 -32.20 -24.29
N THR A 386 10.95 -31.25 -24.24
CA THR A 386 10.46 -30.61 -23.03
C THR A 386 9.29 -31.43 -22.48
N GLU A 387 9.39 -31.91 -21.23
CA GLU A 387 8.35 -32.70 -20.55
C GLU A 387 7.51 -31.79 -19.65
N VAL A 388 6.19 -32.02 -19.56
CA VAL A 388 5.25 -31.18 -18.80
C VAL A 388 4.76 -31.94 -17.57
N PHE A 389 5.06 -31.43 -16.37
CA PHE A 389 4.77 -32.10 -15.10
C PHE A 389 4.12 -31.15 -14.07
N PRO A 390 3.21 -31.65 -13.21
CA PRO A 390 2.60 -30.85 -12.14
C PRO A 390 3.50 -30.72 -10.91
N ALA A 391 3.23 -29.69 -10.10
CA ALA A 391 3.84 -29.46 -8.79
C ALA A 391 2.77 -29.46 -7.69
N THR A 392 3.16 -29.73 -6.43
CA THR A 392 2.21 -29.73 -5.30
C THR A 392 2.07 -28.34 -4.68
N VAL A 393 0.84 -27.85 -4.57
CA VAL A 393 0.47 -26.57 -3.91
C VAL A 393 -0.70 -26.85 -2.96
N GLN A 394 -0.56 -26.51 -1.67
CA GLN A 394 -1.60 -26.76 -0.64
C GLN A 394 -2.16 -28.20 -0.69
N GLU A 395 -1.25 -29.19 -0.71
CA GLU A 395 -1.54 -30.64 -0.80
C GLU A 395 -2.22 -31.12 -2.11
N GLN A 396 -2.46 -30.23 -3.08
CA GLN A 396 -3.07 -30.53 -4.38
C GLN A 396 -2.03 -30.49 -5.50
N PHE A 397 -2.22 -31.27 -6.58
CA PHE A 397 -1.38 -31.18 -7.77
C PHE A 397 -1.87 -30.10 -8.73
N TRP A 398 -0.97 -29.23 -9.18
CA TRP A 398 -1.23 -28.16 -10.12
C TRP A 398 -0.21 -28.16 -11.27
N LEU A 399 -0.69 -28.13 -12.50
CA LEU A 399 0.13 -27.85 -13.67
C LEU A 399 0.60 -26.39 -13.67
N PRO A 400 1.84 -26.09 -14.09
CA PRO A 400 2.37 -24.72 -14.16
C PRO A 400 1.51 -23.78 -15.01
N SER A 401 1.39 -22.51 -14.61
CA SER A 401 0.66 -21.47 -15.34
C SER A 401 1.14 -21.31 -16.79
N TYR A 402 2.46 -21.38 -17.00
CA TYR A 402 3.11 -21.62 -18.30
C TYR A 402 4.11 -22.77 -18.12
N PHE A 403 4.25 -23.65 -19.11
CA PHE A 403 5.01 -24.89 -19.01
C PHE A 403 6.53 -24.71 -19.13
N THR A 404 6.99 -23.72 -19.89
CA THR A 404 8.42 -23.41 -20.02
C THR A 404 8.67 -21.91 -20.22
N ARG A 405 9.95 -21.50 -20.19
CA ARG A 405 10.39 -20.14 -20.47
C ARG A 405 11.61 -20.16 -21.39
N TRP A 406 11.54 -19.44 -22.50
CA TRP A 406 12.66 -19.23 -23.40
C TRP A 406 13.41 -17.95 -23.03
N LYS A 407 14.73 -18.06 -22.87
CA LYS A 407 15.64 -17.00 -22.40
C LYS A 407 16.75 -16.71 -23.42
N GLY A 408 16.48 -16.98 -24.70
CA GLY A 408 17.52 -17.27 -25.68
C GLY A 408 18.10 -18.68 -25.47
N GLY A 409 18.85 -19.19 -26.45
CA GLY A 409 19.45 -20.53 -26.37
C GLY A 409 18.42 -21.67 -26.41
N SER A 410 18.85 -22.86 -26.00
CA SER A 410 18.04 -24.09 -26.01
C SER A 410 17.09 -24.21 -24.81
N LEU A 411 15.96 -24.89 -25.02
CA LEU A 411 14.99 -25.26 -23.98
C LEU A 411 15.28 -26.64 -23.34
N THR A 412 16.28 -27.38 -23.82
CA THR A 412 16.59 -28.75 -23.39
C THR A 412 17.99 -28.93 -22.80
N VAL A 413 18.93 -28.02 -23.12
CA VAL A 413 20.31 -27.99 -22.58
C VAL A 413 20.73 -26.54 -22.37
N THR A 414 21.41 -26.22 -21.28
CA THR A 414 22.08 -24.93 -21.09
C THR A 414 23.53 -25.04 -21.50
N ASP A 415 24.01 -24.20 -22.41
CA ASP A 415 25.38 -24.29 -22.93
C ASP A 415 26.43 -23.93 -21.86
N PRO A 416 27.69 -24.42 -21.96
CA PRO A 416 28.70 -24.23 -20.91
C PRO A 416 29.01 -22.77 -20.57
N ASP A 417 29.01 -21.89 -21.57
CA ASP A 417 29.24 -20.45 -21.40
C ASP A 417 28.09 -19.78 -20.64
N ASP A 418 26.84 -20.11 -20.97
CA ASP A 418 25.67 -19.59 -20.25
C ASP A 418 25.61 -20.14 -18.83
N MET A 419 26.03 -21.40 -18.61
CA MET A 419 26.18 -21.98 -17.27
C MET A 419 27.25 -21.23 -16.46
N LEU A 420 28.38 -20.84 -17.07
CA LEU A 420 29.42 -20.03 -16.42
C LEU A 420 28.90 -18.63 -16.05
N LEU A 421 28.16 -17.98 -16.96
CA LEU A 421 27.53 -16.67 -16.70
C LEU A 421 26.44 -16.73 -15.61
N ILE A 422 25.63 -17.79 -15.59
CA ILE A 422 24.52 -17.95 -14.64
C ILE A 422 24.98 -18.42 -13.25
N MET A 423 26.02 -19.26 -13.16
CA MET A 423 26.49 -19.83 -11.89
C MET A 423 27.77 -19.19 -11.34
N GLY A 424 28.41 -18.29 -12.10
CA GLY A 424 29.69 -17.67 -11.76
C GLY A 424 30.90 -18.62 -11.74
N ARG A 425 30.71 -19.91 -12.03
CA ARG A 425 31.72 -20.96 -11.95
C ARG A 425 31.50 -22.03 -13.01
N GLU A 426 32.59 -22.63 -13.47
CA GLU A 426 32.52 -23.82 -14.32
C GLU A 426 31.93 -25.01 -13.55
N ARG A 427 31.21 -25.88 -14.26
CA ARG A 427 30.65 -27.11 -13.70
C ARG A 427 31.75 -28.17 -13.65
N ALA A 428 32.03 -28.72 -12.46
CA ALA A 428 33.10 -29.69 -12.24
C ALA A 428 33.05 -30.93 -13.17
N ASN A 429 31.85 -31.31 -13.59
CA ASN A 429 31.63 -32.24 -14.71
C ASN A 429 30.89 -31.48 -15.83
N PRO A 430 31.38 -31.50 -17.09
CA PRO A 430 30.69 -30.88 -18.21
C PRO A 430 29.33 -31.55 -18.48
N LEU A 431 28.47 -30.87 -19.24
CA LEU A 431 27.26 -31.50 -19.77
C LEU A 431 27.63 -32.48 -20.89
N TYR A 432 26.94 -33.62 -20.93
CA TYR A 432 27.19 -34.68 -21.90
C TYR A 432 26.80 -34.25 -23.33
N TYR A 433 25.76 -33.42 -23.41
CA TYR A 433 25.22 -32.85 -24.64
C TYR A 433 25.40 -31.33 -24.60
N GLN A 434 25.57 -30.73 -25.77
CA GLN A 434 25.56 -29.29 -26.02
C GLN A 434 24.37 -28.94 -26.93
N SER A 435 23.96 -27.67 -26.97
CA SER A 435 22.94 -27.26 -27.93
C SER A 435 23.45 -27.38 -29.37
N GLU A 436 22.51 -27.42 -30.32
CA GLU A 436 22.79 -27.23 -31.73
C GLU A 436 21.81 -26.21 -32.30
N ASP A 437 22.31 -25.23 -33.04
CA ASP A 437 21.59 -24.16 -33.74
C ASP A 437 20.71 -23.24 -32.86
N ALA A 438 20.56 -23.53 -31.56
CA ALA A 438 19.66 -22.84 -30.63
C ALA A 438 20.01 -21.36 -30.33
N ASN A 439 21.14 -20.87 -30.85
CA ASN A 439 21.57 -19.48 -30.77
C ASN A 439 21.36 -18.70 -32.10
N GLU A 440 20.88 -19.34 -33.18
CA GLU A 440 20.62 -18.68 -34.48
C GLU A 440 19.52 -17.60 -34.42
N VAL A 441 18.56 -17.76 -33.51
CA VAL A 441 17.48 -16.78 -33.26
C VAL A 441 17.73 -16.13 -31.90
N PRO A 442 18.49 -15.03 -31.80
CA PRO A 442 18.74 -14.35 -30.54
C PRO A 442 17.45 -13.72 -30.00
N LEU A 443 17.20 -13.87 -28.70
CA LEU A 443 16.14 -13.16 -27.98
C LEU A 443 16.63 -11.75 -27.66
N LEU A 444 15.99 -10.73 -28.23
CA LEU A 444 16.36 -9.31 -28.07
C LEU A 444 15.10 -8.46 -27.88
N TYR A 445 15.19 -7.43 -27.05
CA TYR A 445 14.10 -6.49 -26.82
C TYR A 445 13.74 -5.70 -28.08
N GLY A 446 12.46 -5.37 -28.23
CA GLY A 446 11.87 -4.70 -29.39
C GLY A 446 11.51 -5.63 -30.56
N ASN A 447 11.92 -6.91 -30.54
CA ASN A 447 11.58 -7.87 -31.58
C ASN A 447 10.26 -8.60 -31.30
N GLU A 448 9.56 -8.98 -32.38
CA GLU A 448 8.45 -9.94 -32.35
C GLU A 448 8.90 -11.35 -32.74
N TYR A 449 8.43 -12.35 -31.99
CA TYR A 449 8.74 -13.77 -32.17
C TYR A 449 7.46 -14.59 -32.33
N GLU A 450 7.55 -15.64 -33.15
CA GLU A 450 6.48 -16.64 -33.35
C GLU A 450 6.96 -18.02 -32.91
N PHE A 451 6.08 -18.83 -32.31
CA PHE A 451 6.39 -20.19 -31.86
C PHE A 451 5.34 -21.19 -32.33
N ARG A 452 5.78 -22.41 -32.66
CA ARG A 452 4.92 -23.59 -32.87
C ARG A 452 5.44 -24.77 -32.04
N VAL A 453 4.55 -25.73 -31.75
CA VAL A 453 4.87 -26.88 -30.90
C VAL A 453 4.53 -28.20 -31.62
N ARG A 454 5.52 -29.09 -31.67
CA ARG A 454 5.41 -30.48 -32.16
C ARG A 454 5.38 -31.43 -30.98
N MET A 455 4.52 -32.43 -31.04
CA MET A 455 4.41 -33.49 -30.03
C MET A 455 5.49 -34.55 -30.23
N VAL A 456 5.95 -35.14 -29.13
CA VAL A 456 6.95 -36.20 -29.10
C VAL A 456 6.35 -37.42 -28.41
N ASP A 457 6.43 -38.58 -29.06
CA ASP A 457 5.93 -39.82 -28.47
C ASP A 457 6.95 -40.50 -27.53
N THR A 458 6.50 -41.50 -26.79
CA THR A 458 7.31 -42.29 -25.83
C THR A 458 8.61 -42.87 -26.41
N THR A 459 8.69 -43.07 -27.73
CA THR A 459 9.88 -43.57 -28.44
C THR A 459 10.84 -42.46 -28.89
N ASN A 460 10.45 -41.18 -28.69
CA ASN A 460 11.00 -39.96 -29.31
C ASN A 460 10.64 -39.76 -30.79
N GLY A 461 9.63 -40.48 -31.28
CA GLY A 461 9.01 -40.25 -32.58
C GLY A 461 8.11 -39.01 -32.60
N GLY A 462 7.34 -38.88 -33.68
CA GLY A 462 6.53 -37.70 -34.01
C GLY A 462 7.18 -36.74 -35.01
N PRO A 463 6.47 -35.67 -35.41
CA PRO A 463 6.82 -34.86 -36.58
C PRO A 463 8.23 -34.28 -36.54
N VAL A 464 8.94 -34.38 -37.67
CA VAL A 464 10.29 -33.83 -37.81
C VAL A 464 10.22 -32.31 -38.01
N HIS A 465 11.35 -31.63 -37.80
CA HIS A 465 11.46 -30.17 -37.92
C HIS A 465 10.96 -29.58 -39.25
N ASN A 466 11.03 -30.34 -40.35
CA ASN A 466 10.57 -29.91 -41.68
C ASN A 466 9.16 -30.37 -42.05
N ASP A 467 8.45 -31.12 -41.19
CA ASP A 467 7.03 -31.38 -41.40
C ASP A 467 6.22 -30.12 -41.08
N GLU A 468 5.07 -29.95 -41.74
CA GLU A 468 4.12 -28.86 -41.47
C GLU A 468 2.79 -29.41 -40.96
N ARG A 469 2.07 -28.56 -40.20
CA ARG A 469 0.77 -28.91 -39.61
C ARG A 469 -0.27 -29.21 -40.69
N LEU A 470 -0.95 -30.35 -40.57
CA LEU A 470 -1.95 -30.80 -41.55
C LEU A 470 -3.39 -30.52 -41.12
N LEU A 471 -3.66 -30.57 -39.81
CA LEU A 471 -4.99 -30.32 -39.26
C LEU A 471 -5.13 -28.85 -38.82
N PRO A 472 -6.32 -28.25 -38.95
CA PRO A 472 -6.57 -26.94 -38.34
C PRO A 472 -6.41 -27.04 -36.81
N GLY A 473 -5.93 -25.96 -36.21
CA GLY A 473 -5.97 -25.70 -34.78
C GLY A 473 -6.56 -24.33 -34.54
N GLU A 474 -7.03 -24.08 -33.33
CA GLU A 474 -7.72 -22.84 -32.95
C GLU A 474 -6.75 -21.66 -32.81
N SER A 475 -5.52 -21.92 -32.33
CA SER A 475 -4.42 -20.94 -32.28
C SER A 475 -3.04 -21.65 -32.38
N PRO A 476 -2.70 -22.28 -33.51
CA PRO A 476 -1.59 -23.25 -33.60
C PRO A 476 -0.19 -22.62 -33.73
N VAL A 477 -0.11 -21.29 -33.73
CA VAL A 477 1.12 -20.49 -33.66
C VAL A 477 0.83 -19.31 -32.74
N CYS A 478 1.68 -19.07 -31.74
CA CYS A 478 1.58 -17.89 -30.89
C CYS A 478 2.62 -16.84 -31.27
N GLY A 479 2.28 -15.56 -31.09
CA GLY A 479 3.15 -14.42 -31.37
C GLY A 479 3.27 -13.49 -30.17
N VAL A 480 4.49 -13.02 -29.88
CA VAL A 480 4.77 -12.09 -28.78
C VAL A 480 5.82 -11.06 -29.17
N HIS A 481 5.56 -9.81 -28.79
CA HIS A 481 6.51 -8.71 -28.82
C HIS A 481 7.28 -8.70 -27.50
N PHE A 482 8.58 -8.98 -27.54
CA PHE A 482 9.42 -9.03 -26.35
C PHE A 482 9.91 -7.62 -26.01
N LYS A 483 9.42 -7.04 -24.91
CA LYS A 483 9.68 -5.64 -24.52
C LYS A 483 10.39 -5.58 -23.16
N ARG A 484 11.24 -4.58 -22.95
CA ARG A 484 11.92 -4.38 -21.65
C ARG A 484 10.92 -3.91 -20.61
N PHE A 485 10.57 -4.78 -19.66
CA PHE A 485 9.72 -4.44 -18.51
C PHE A 485 10.52 -4.08 -17.24
N VAL A 486 11.78 -4.51 -17.14
CA VAL A 486 12.67 -4.18 -16.01
C VAL A 486 13.26 -2.76 -16.19
N PRO A 487 13.04 -1.83 -15.24
CA PRO A 487 13.63 -0.50 -15.29
C PRO A 487 15.17 -0.52 -15.17
N PRO A 488 15.87 0.53 -15.62
CA PRO A 488 17.31 0.68 -15.40
C PRO A 488 17.72 0.78 -13.93
N GLY A 489 19.00 0.53 -13.65
CA GLY A 489 19.60 0.72 -12.33
C GLY A 489 19.76 2.19 -11.92
N SER A 490 20.44 2.41 -10.80
CA SER A 490 20.90 3.75 -10.38
C SER A 490 22.16 4.15 -11.16
N VAL A 491 22.30 5.44 -11.45
CA VAL A 491 23.61 6.00 -11.81
C VAL A 491 24.57 5.93 -10.62
N ASN A 492 25.87 6.00 -10.90
CA ASN A 492 26.93 5.94 -9.89
C ASN A 492 27.94 7.08 -10.08
N TRP A 493 28.39 7.68 -8.97
CA TRP A 493 29.35 8.79 -8.92
C TRP A 493 30.20 8.58 -7.65
N PRO A 494 31.54 8.58 -7.74
CA PRO A 494 32.41 8.21 -6.62
C PRO A 494 32.86 9.39 -5.74
N GLU A 495 32.65 10.64 -6.15
CA GLU A 495 33.17 11.81 -5.42
C GLU A 495 32.44 12.06 -4.10
N VAL A 496 33.20 12.44 -3.07
CA VAL A 496 32.67 12.89 -1.77
C VAL A 496 33.38 14.18 -1.39
N ASP A 497 32.63 15.23 -1.07
CA ASP A 497 33.22 16.51 -0.66
C ASP A 497 33.83 16.39 0.75
N PRO A 498 35.06 16.88 0.99
CA PRO A 498 35.66 16.89 2.33
C PRO A 498 34.92 17.77 3.34
N ASP A 499 34.19 18.81 2.90
CA ASP A 499 33.29 19.59 3.75
C ASP A 499 31.95 19.87 3.03
N PRO A 500 30.96 18.97 3.15
CA PRO A 500 29.64 19.17 2.58
C PRO A 500 28.86 20.37 3.13
N GLN A 501 29.34 21.04 4.19
CA GLN A 501 28.76 22.28 4.72
C GLN A 501 29.38 23.54 4.12
N ASN A 502 30.50 23.45 3.39
CA ASN A 502 31.06 24.52 2.57
C ASN A 502 31.74 23.93 1.34
N ALA A 503 30.91 23.36 0.45
CA ALA A 503 31.35 22.53 -0.67
C ALA A 503 32.46 23.16 -1.51
N THR A 504 33.38 22.33 -1.94
CA THR A 504 34.56 22.68 -2.74
C THR A 504 34.61 21.94 -4.08
N LEU A 505 33.86 20.84 -4.22
CA LEU A 505 33.69 20.12 -5.48
C LEU A 505 32.75 20.87 -6.42
N THR A 506 33.30 21.36 -7.53
CA THR A 506 32.55 21.90 -8.68
C THR A 506 32.37 20.87 -9.80
N ARG A 507 32.74 19.60 -9.61
CA ARG A 507 32.62 18.53 -10.61
C ARG A 507 32.33 17.17 -9.99
N TYR A 508 31.43 16.41 -10.62
CA TYR A 508 31.09 15.02 -10.29
C TYR A 508 31.13 14.12 -11.54
N THR A 509 31.65 12.89 -11.41
CA THR A 509 31.90 11.98 -12.55
C THR A 509 30.77 10.94 -12.66
N ILE A 510 29.72 11.25 -13.42
CA ILE A 510 28.50 10.43 -13.46
C ILE A 510 28.64 9.26 -14.44
N THR A 511 28.55 8.03 -13.94
CA THR A 511 28.56 6.80 -14.74
C THR A 511 27.16 6.23 -14.96
N ARG A 512 26.95 5.59 -16.12
CA ARG A 512 25.72 4.85 -16.45
C ARG A 512 25.49 3.71 -15.45
N PRO A 513 24.23 3.32 -15.16
CA PRO A 513 23.95 2.06 -14.49
C PRO A 513 24.54 0.89 -15.27
N THR A 514 24.93 -0.19 -14.58
CA THR A 514 25.33 -1.44 -15.23
C THR A 514 24.19 -2.46 -15.24
N ILE A 515 24.24 -3.37 -16.20
CA ILE A 515 23.29 -4.48 -16.39
C ILE A 515 24.02 -5.81 -16.47
N THR A 516 23.41 -6.84 -15.89
CA THR A 516 23.94 -8.20 -15.74
C THR A 516 23.10 -9.21 -16.54
N THR A 517 23.50 -10.48 -16.56
CA THR A 517 22.71 -11.55 -17.17
C THR A 517 21.39 -11.81 -16.40
N PRO A 518 20.27 -12.10 -17.09
CA PRO A 518 20.16 -12.26 -18.55
C PRO A 518 19.89 -10.93 -19.29
N GLN A 519 19.57 -9.84 -18.58
CA GLN A 519 19.10 -8.58 -19.18
C GLN A 519 20.06 -8.02 -20.23
N ALA A 520 21.36 -8.01 -19.93
CA ALA A 520 22.41 -7.55 -20.84
C ALA A 520 22.37 -8.27 -22.20
N LEU A 521 22.11 -9.58 -22.21
CA LEU A 521 22.06 -10.43 -23.42
C LEU A 521 20.88 -10.10 -24.35
N TYR A 522 19.86 -9.39 -23.86
CA TYR A 522 18.66 -9.01 -24.61
C TYR A 522 18.72 -7.59 -25.18
N THR A 523 19.71 -6.79 -24.78
CA THR A 523 19.91 -5.43 -25.29
C THR A 523 20.58 -5.45 -26.67
N LYS A 524 20.66 -4.27 -27.32
CA LYS A 524 21.41 -4.09 -28.57
C LYS A 524 22.93 -3.94 -28.36
N TYR A 525 23.46 -4.24 -27.16
CA TYR A 525 24.87 -4.08 -26.81
C TYR A 525 25.77 -5.00 -27.66
N PRO A 526 26.79 -4.47 -28.37
CA PRO A 526 27.59 -5.24 -29.30
C PRO A 526 28.44 -6.30 -28.58
N ASN A 527 28.40 -7.55 -29.05
CA ASN A 527 29.21 -8.67 -28.54
C ASN A 527 29.08 -8.95 -27.02
N VAL A 528 28.00 -8.50 -26.37
CA VAL A 528 27.81 -8.52 -24.90
C VAL A 528 28.14 -9.84 -24.20
N ARG A 529 27.81 -11.01 -24.79
CA ARG A 529 28.14 -12.33 -24.22
C ARG A 529 29.65 -12.53 -24.05
N ALA A 530 30.46 -12.03 -24.99
CA ALA A 530 31.91 -12.15 -24.96
C ALA A 530 32.56 -11.24 -23.91
N GLU A 531 32.06 -10.02 -23.72
CA GLU A 531 32.57 -9.10 -22.67
C GLU A 531 32.27 -9.64 -21.27
N LEU A 532 31.04 -10.12 -21.03
CA LEU A 532 30.65 -10.74 -19.77
C LEU A 532 31.47 -12.02 -19.47
N LEU A 533 31.74 -12.85 -20.48
CA LEU A 533 32.62 -14.01 -20.36
C LEU A 533 34.08 -13.61 -20.08
N ALA A 534 34.58 -12.53 -20.68
CA ALA A 534 35.93 -12.03 -20.43
C ALA A 534 36.11 -11.56 -18.98
N ILE A 535 35.12 -10.86 -18.40
CA ILE A 535 35.10 -10.50 -16.97
C ILE A 535 35.11 -11.78 -16.11
N GLN A 536 34.23 -12.75 -16.41
CA GLN A 536 34.15 -13.99 -15.64
C GLN A 536 35.39 -14.89 -15.79
N GLN A 537 36.15 -14.75 -16.86
CA GLN A 537 37.47 -15.38 -17.02
C GLN A 537 38.57 -14.62 -16.27
N GLY A 538 38.54 -13.28 -16.25
CA GLY A 538 39.46 -12.45 -15.45
C GLY A 538 39.33 -12.68 -13.95
N ASN A 539 38.12 -12.99 -13.46
CA ASN A 539 37.84 -13.35 -12.07
C ASN A 539 38.50 -14.67 -11.59
N ARG A 540 39.11 -15.47 -12.47
CA ARG A 540 39.65 -16.79 -12.12
C ARG A 540 40.89 -16.67 -11.23
N GLY A 541 40.78 -17.17 -10.00
CA GLY A 541 41.90 -17.23 -9.04
C GLY A 541 42.09 -15.97 -8.20
N LEU A 542 41.22 -14.96 -8.37
CA LEU A 542 41.15 -13.78 -7.50
C LEU A 542 40.60 -14.15 -6.11
N ALA A 543 40.92 -13.36 -5.09
CA ALA A 543 40.25 -13.47 -3.80
C ALA A 543 38.86 -12.83 -3.88
N ALA A 544 37.94 -13.22 -2.99
CA ALA A 544 36.55 -12.77 -3.04
C ALA A 544 36.33 -11.24 -2.88
N ALA A 545 37.37 -10.49 -2.49
CA ALA A 545 37.36 -9.02 -2.43
C ALA A 545 37.77 -8.35 -3.76
N ASP A 546 38.43 -9.08 -4.66
CA ASP A 546 38.96 -8.57 -5.94
C ASP A 546 38.11 -9.00 -7.15
N VAL A 547 37.06 -9.80 -6.92
CA VAL A 547 36.13 -10.28 -7.96
C VAL A 547 35.22 -9.15 -8.44
N ILE A 548 35.14 -8.97 -9.76
CA ILE A 548 34.32 -7.95 -10.42
C ILE A 548 33.02 -8.60 -10.93
N ASP A 549 31.86 -8.06 -10.59
CA ASP A 549 30.58 -8.59 -11.07
C ASP A 549 30.47 -8.51 -12.61
N PRO A 550 30.13 -9.62 -13.32
CA PRO A 550 30.03 -9.64 -14.77
C PRO A 550 28.84 -8.79 -15.24
N SER A 551 29.16 -7.56 -15.62
CA SER A 551 28.19 -6.53 -16.00
C SER A 551 28.76 -5.63 -17.11
N VAL A 552 27.86 -4.97 -17.85
CA VAL A 552 28.22 -3.95 -18.86
C VAL A 552 27.38 -2.68 -18.62
N PRO A 553 27.81 -1.49 -19.06
CA PRO A 553 27.00 -0.28 -18.97
C PRO A 553 25.68 -0.41 -19.75
N ASP A 554 24.59 0.14 -19.21
CA ASP A 554 23.28 0.10 -19.85
C ASP A 554 23.27 0.98 -21.11
N ILE A 555 23.30 0.30 -22.27
CA ILE A 555 23.22 0.95 -23.58
C ILE A 555 21.87 1.65 -23.77
N ASP A 556 20.80 1.14 -23.17
CA ASP A 556 19.43 1.62 -23.36
C ASP A 556 19.13 2.92 -22.60
N THR A 557 20.08 3.47 -21.84
CA THR A 557 19.92 4.73 -21.09
C THR A 557 20.84 5.86 -21.59
N PRO A 558 20.59 6.45 -22.77
CA PRO A 558 21.40 7.55 -23.29
C PRO A 558 21.20 8.88 -22.54
N ILE A 559 20.10 9.04 -21.79
CA ILE A 559 19.75 10.30 -21.12
C ILE A 559 20.03 10.22 -19.62
N LEU A 560 20.66 11.26 -19.08
CA LEU A 560 20.74 11.56 -17.65
C LEU A 560 19.66 12.61 -17.33
N SER A 561 18.69 12.25 -16.48
CA SER A 561 17.71 13.19 -15.92
C SER A 561 18.26 13.76 -14.61
N ILE A 562 18.25 15.09 -14.49
CA ILE A 562 18.74 15.83 -13.33
C ILE A 562 17.58 16.67 -12.77
N ARG A 563 17.30 16.58 -11.47
CA ARG A 563 16.43 17.54 -10.76
C ARG A 563 17.28 18.24 -9.70
N VAL A 564 17.17 19.56 -9.58
CA VAL A 564 17.78 20.33 -8.51
C VAL A 564 16.67 20.68 -7.53
N LEU A 565 16.85 20.24 -6.28
CA LEU A 565 15.92 20.47 -5.19
C LEU A 565 16.59 21.32 -4.11
N VAL A 566 15.83 22.24 -3.53
CA VAL A 566 16.29 23.12 -2.44
C VAL A 566 15.59 22.69 -1.16
N ARG A 567 16.29 22.70 -0.02
CA ARG A 567 15.68 22.38 1.27
C ARG A 567 14.79 23.55 1.72
N THR A 568 13.52 23.26 1.96
CA THR A 568 12.63 24.20 2.67
C THR A 568 12.96 24.24 4.17
N PRO A 569 12.70 25.36 4.88
CA PRO A 569 12.86 25.37 6.33
C PRO A 569 12.02 24.28 7.00
N ASP A 570 12.52 23.78 8.13
CA ASP A 570 11.81 22.79 8.92
C ASP A 570 10.40 23.35 9.26
N PHE A 571 9.37 22.50 9.08
CA PHE A 571 7.94 22.81 9.20
C PHE A 571 7.27 23.66 8.10
N ASP A 572 7.90 23.94 6.94
CA ASP A 572 7.19 24.57 5.79
C ASP A 572 6.05 23.65 5.26
N PRO A 573 4.82 24.18 4.99
CA PRO A 573 3.68 23.41 4.49
C PRO A 573 3.81 22.76 3.10
N ASN A 574 4.70 23.27 2.23
CA ASN A 574 4.48 23.32 0.77
C ASN A 574 3.75 22.09 0.17
N PRO A 575 2.49 22.22 -0.30
CA PRO A 575 1.65 21.09 -0.70
C PRO A 575 2.08 20.41 -2.02
N LEU A 576 3.06 20.96 -2.74
CA LEU A 576 3.56 20.40 -4.00
C LEU A 576 4.96 19.79 -3.82
N GLU A 577 5.02 18.47 -3.97
CA GLU A 577 6.25 17.66 -4.13
C GLU A 577 7.35 17.81 -3.06
N LYS A 578 6.99 18.19 -1.83
CA LYS A 578 7.89 18.12 -0.67
C LYS A 578 8.21 16.67 -0.32
N ASP A 579 9.49 16.31 -0.28
CA ASP A 579 9.94 14.95 0.02
C ASP A 579 10.10 14.65 1.52
N ASN A 580 10.45 13.40 1.85
CA ASN A 580 10.65 12.93 3.23
C ASN A 580 11.79 13.67 3.99
N GLU A 581 12.65 14.40 3.30
CA GLU A 581 13.79 15.15 3.85
C GLU A 581 13.57 16.68 3.81
N SER A 582 12.35 17.12 3.46
CA SER A 582 11.94 18.52 3.30
C SER A 582 12.54 19.30 2.12
N PHE A 583 12.98 18.61 1.06
CA PHE A 583 13.37 19.24 -0.19
C PHE A 583 12.18 19.38 -1.16
N VAL A 584 12.23 20.38 -2.04
CA VAL A 584 11.26 20.65 -3.13
C VAL A 584 11.98 20.91 -4.45
N GLU A 585 11.40 20.51 -5.59
CA GLU A 585 12.00 20.79 -6.91
C GLU A 585 12.04 22.30 -7.19
N TRP A 586 13.23 22.82 -7.51
CA TRP A 586 13.43 24.17 -8.02
C TRP A 586 13.46 24.18 -9.55
N TYR A 587 14.21 23.24 -10.16
CA TYR A 587 14.09 22.96 -11.59
C TYR A 587 14.59 21.55 -11.95
N LYS A 588 14.33 21.17 -13.21
CA LYS A 588 14.72 19.89 -13.79
C LYS A 588 15.29 20.10 -15.19
N THR A 589 16.36 19.36 -15.48
CA THR A 589 17.08 19.40 -16.76
C THR A 589 17.49 17.99 -17.20
N THR A 590 18.10 17.89 -18.37
CA THR A 590 18.59 16.63 -18.95
C THR A 590 20.01 16.81 -19.47
N ARG A 591 20.75 15.71 -19.63
CA ARG A 591 22.04 15.63 -20.33
C ARG A 591 22.10 14.33 -21.12
N LEU A 592 22.92 14.28 -22.18
CA LEU A 592 23.24 13.02 -22.86
C LEU A 592 24.52 12.44 -22.28
N PHE A 593 24.50 11.14 -21.94
CA PHE A 593 25.73 10.39 -21.69
C PHE A 593 26.56 10.30 -22.98
N PRO A 594 27.90 10.18 -22.90
CA PRO A 594 28.72 9.96 -24.08
C PRO A 594 28.32 8.73 -24.90
N ALA A 595 28.66 8.77 -26.19
CA ALA A 595 28.45 7.67 -27.13
C ALA A 595 29.37 6.45 -26.84
N ASN A 596 30.52 6.68 -26.20
CA ASN A 596 31.30 5.59 -25.60
C ASN A 596 30.62 5.19 -24.27
N LEU A 597 30.10 3.96 -24.21
CA LEU A 597 29.33 3.47 -23.06
C LEU A 597 30.13 3.40 -21.76
N ASN A 598 31.47 3.30 -21.85
CA ASN A 598 32.38 3.30 -20.70
C ASN A 598 32.89 4.69 -20.30
N SER A 599 32.52 5.76 -21.02
CA SER A 599 32.89 7.13 -20.67
C SER A 599 31.83 7.76 -19.75
N PRO A 600 32.22 8.36 -18.61
CA PRO A 600 31.31 9.09 -17.74
C PRO A 600 30.84 10.41 -18.36
N TYR A 601 29.78 10.98 -17.81
CA TYR A 601 29.40 12.37 -18.01
C TYR A 601 29.94 13.23 -16.85
N ASP A 602 30.80 14.20 -17.15
CA ASP A 602 31.30 15.17 -16.16
C ASP A 602 30.22 16.23 -15.88
N LEU A 603 29.69 16.23 -14.66
CA LEU A 603 28.72 17.23 -14.19
C LEU A 603 29.44 18.38 -13.48
N ASP A 604 29.67 19.47 -14.20
CA ASP A 604 30.17 20.73 -13.64
C ASP A 604 29.05 21.51 -12.91
N LEU A 605 29.37 22.14 -11.78
CA LEU A 605 28.51 23.01 -10.97
C LEU A 605 29.05 24.45 -10.94
N GLU A 606 28.14 25.42 -10.91
CA GLU A 606 28.45 26.86 -10.81
C GLU A 606 27.71 27.45 -9.61
N PHE A 607 28.46 28.03 -8.66
CA PHE A 607 27.90 28.62 -7.43
C PHE A 607 27.59 30.12 -7.63
N ILE A 608 26.40 30.56 -7.21
CA ILE A 608 25.88 31.91 -7.47
C ILE A 608 25.25 32.50 -6.19
N ASP A 609 25.65 33.73 -5.84
CA ASP A 609 25.01 34.49 -4.74
C ASP A 609 23.65 35.07 -5.19
N CYS A 610 22.59 34.83 -4.39
CA CYS A 610 21.25 35.33 -4.66
C CYS A 610 20.43 35.59 -3.39
N ALA A 611 19.65 36.68 -3.39
CA ALA A 611 18.73 37.01 -2.31
C ALA A 611 17.47 36.11 -2.37
N LEU A 612 16.97 35.87 -3.59
CA LEU A 612 15.86 35.00 -3.93
C LEU A 612 16.27 33.94 -4.95
N LEU A 613 15.72 32.72 -4.86
CA LEU A 613 15.88 31.67 -5.88
C LEU A 613 15.40 32.08 -7.30
N SER A 614 14.61 33.15 -7.41
CA SER A 614 14.12 33.75 -8.65
C SER A 614 15.11 34.72 -9.32
N ASP A 615 16.17 35.14 -8.62
CA ASP A 615 17.21 36.03 -9.19
C ASP A 615 18.16 35.29 -10.15
N VAL A 616 18.21 33.95 -10.09
CA VAL A 616 19.16 33.11 -10.84
C VAL A 616 18.56 32.66 -12.17
N ASP A 617 19.19 33.05 -13.28
CA ASP A 617 18.73 32.67 -14.63
C ASP A 617 19.01 31.19 -14.96
N ILE A 618 18.00 30.35 -14.75
CA ILE A 618 18.00 28.93 -15.12
C ILE A 618 17.49 28.67 -16.55
N SER A 619 17.17 29.69 -17.36
CA SER A 619 16.50 29.52 -18.66
C SER A 619 17.28 28.64 -19.64
N ALA A 620 18.61 28.71 -19.63
CA ALA A 620 19.49 27.86 -20.41
C ALA A 620 19.34 26.35 -20.08
N GLN A 621 18.94 26.00 -18.85
CA GLN A 621 18.78 24.62 -18.40
C GLN A 621 17.47 23.96 -18.90
N ILE A 622 16.53 24.75 -19.46
CA ILE A 622 15.22 24.30 -19.95
C ILE A 622 15.33 23.68 -21.36
N ALA A 623 16.42 23.94 -22.10
CA ALA A 623 16.62 23.39 -23.43
C ALA A 623 16.73 21.83 -23.42
N PRO A 624 16.41 21.13 -24.51
CA PRO A 624 16.61 19.67 -24.58
C PRO A 624 18.10 19.32 -24.56
N ASN A 625 18.55 18.62 -23.50
CA ASN A 625 19.95 18.27 -23.25
C ASN A 625 20.95 19.46 -23.39
N PRO A 626 20.87 20.49 -22.52
CA PRO A 626 21.79 21.63 -22.57
C PRO A 626 23.23 21.21 -22.31
N ASN A 627 24.19 22.00 -22.80
CA ASN A 627 25.59 21.90 -22.40
C ASN A 627 25.94 23.02 -21.42
N GLY A 628 26.91 22.77 -20.54
CA GLY A 628 27.39 23.73 -19.54
C GLY A 628 27.08 23.32 -18.10
N ALA A 629 27.62 24.10 -17.17
CA ALA A 629 27.49 23.89 -15.74
C ALA A 629 26.02 23.96 -15.27
N LEU A 630 25.79 23.42 -14.08
CA LEU A 630 24.51 23.47 -13.38
C LEU A 630 24.57 24.64 -12.38
N PRO A 631 23.72 25.70 -12.50
CA PRO A 631 23.70 26.79 -11.54
C PRO A 631 23.10 26.33 -10.21
N ILE A 632 23.79 26.69 -9.11
CA ILE A 632 23.52 26.31 -7.73
C ILE A 632 23.61 27.57 -6.84
N PRO A 633 22.59 27.92 -6.05
CA PRO A 633 22.62 29.10 -5.18
C PRO A 633 23.44 28.85 -3.91
N THR A 634 24.17 29.87 -3.46
CA THR A 634 24.89 29.88 -2.17
C THR A 634 23.93 30.17 -0.99
N ALA A 635 24.42 29.99 0.23
CA ALA A 635 23.68 30.07 1.49
C ALA A 635 22.42 29.16 1.55
N ARG A 636 22.34 28.10 0.73
CA ARG A 636 21.22 27.13 0.65
C ARG A 636 21.68 25.69 0.87
N ASP A 637 20.81 24.86 1.44
CA ASP A 637 20.97 23.38 1.45
C ASP A 637 20.36 22.80 0.16
N ILE A 638 21.16 22.08 -0.63
CA ILE A 638 20.81 21.61 -1.99
C ILE A 638 20.89 20.09 -2.08
N LYS A 639 19.95 19.49 -2.82
CA LYS A 639 19.96 18.09 -3.24
C LYS A 639 19.77 17.98 -4.75
N ILE A 640 20.65 17.23 -5.41
CA ILE A 640 20.57 16.96 -6.85
C ILE A 640 20.16 15.49 -7.04
N GLU A 641 18.94 15.26 -7.52
CA GLU A 641 18.48 13.93 -7.93
C GLU A 641 18.96 13.61 -9.35
N LEU A 642 19.68 12.51 -9.49
CA LEU A 642 20.20 11.98 -10.75
C LEU A 642 19.57 10.62 -11.05
N ARG A 643 19.09 10.41 -12.28
CA ARG A 643 18.65 9.07 -12.75
C ARG A 643 18.92 8.87 -14.23
N ALA A 644 19.22 7.63 -14.60
CA ALA A 644 19.32 7.21 -15.99
C ALA A 644 17.92 7.05 -16.61
N VAL A 645 17.76 7.47 -17.87
CA VAL A 645 16.50 7.44 -18.61
C VAL A 645 16.70 6.88 -20.00
N GLY A 646 15.82 5.96 -20.40
CA GLY A 646 15.76 5.39 -21.74
C GLY A 646 14.94 6.22 -22.73
N GLU A 647 15.12 5.93 -24.02
CA GLU A 647 14.40 6.60 -25.11
C GLU A 647 12.88 6.34 -25.05
N GLU A 648 12.09 7.20 -25.70
CA GLU A 648 10.62 7.09 -25.75
C GLU A 648 10.14 6.08 -26.82
N ASP A 649 10.75 4.89 -26.83
CA ASP A 649 10.37 3.76 -27.68
C ASP A 649 9.50 2.78 -26.87
N TYR A 650 8.18 2.91 -26.99
CA TYR A 650 7.21 1.98 -26.37
C TYR A 650 7.07 0.64 -27.11
N ASP A 651 7.78 0.44 -28.23
CA ASP A 651 7.96 -0.87 -28.85
C ASP A 651 9.19 -1.62 -28.33
N TYR A 652 10.17 -0.90 -27.78
CA TYR A 652 11.26 -1.46 -26.99
C TYR A 652 10.92 -1.58 -25.50
N PHE A 653 10.45 -0.52 -24.85
CA PHE A 653 10.06 -0.48 -23.43
C PHE A 653 8.58 -0.82 -23.22
N GLY A 654 8.29 -1.69 -22.26
CA GLY A 654 6.93 -2.20 -22.06
C GLY A 654 5.92 -1.22 -21.44
N ASN A 655 6.38 -0.07 -20.92
CA ASN A 655 5.60 1.02 -20.32
C ASN A 655 6.55 2.15 -19.84
N GLU A 656 6.00 3.32 -19.51
CA GLU A 656 6.74 4.51 -19.04
C GLU A 656 7.69 4.22 -17.86
N ARG A 657 7.24 3.51 -16.83
CA ARG A 657 8.08 3.18 -15.67
C ARG A 657 9.29 2.31 -16.06
N SER A 658 9.20 1.53 -17.12
CA SER A 658 10.29 0.66 -17.57
C SER A 658 11.43 1.40 -18.29
N ARG A 659 11.26 2.68 -18.68
CA ARG A 659 12.37 3.54 -19.15
C ARG A 659 13.01 4.42 -18.07
N LEU A 660 12.42 4.52 -16.87
CA LEU A 660 12.89 5.39 -15.80
C LEU A 660 13.74 4.62 -14.79
N GLY A 661 15.04 4.91 -14.73
CA GLY A 661 15.96 4.30 -13.78
C GLY A 661 15.77 4.77 -12.34
N ALA A 662 16.47 4.09 -11.43
CA ALA A 662 16.48 4.46 -10.01
C ALA A 662 17.18 5.82 -9.77
N ILE A 663 16.78 6.50 -8.70
CA ILE A 663 17.27 7.82 -8.31
C ILE A 663 18.49 7.68 -7.39
N SER A 664 19.50 8.53 -7.64
CA SER A 664 20.68 8.77 -6.81
C SER A 664 20.70 10.25 -6.40
N THR A 665 21.33 10.60 -5.26
CA THR A 665 21.19 11.93 -4.65
C THR A 665 22.53 12.51 -4.16
N ILE A 666 22.97 13.63 -4.73
CA ILE A 666 24.10 14.42 -4.23
C ILE A 666 23.56 15.51 -3.30
N ASN A 667 24.08 15.65 -2.08
CA ASN A 667 23.66 16.67 -1.11
C ASN A 667 24.85 17.61 -0.77
N LEU A 668 24.63 18.92 -0.78
CA LEU A 668 25.67 19.94 -0.55
C LEU A 668 25.13 21.27 0.00
N HIS A 669 26.03 22.09 0.55
CA HIS A 669 25.80 23.49 0.95
C HIS A 669 27.03 24.33 0.59
N LYS A 670 26.86 25.62 0.27
CA LYS A 670 27.96 26.55 -0.04
C LYS A 670 27.72 27.92 0.60
N PHE A 671 28.70 28.48 1.30
CA PHE A 671 28.59 29.85 1.84
C PHE A 671 28.58 30.92 0.73
N ALA A 672 27.90 32.04 0.98
CA ALA A 672 27.90 33.20 0.07
C ALA A 672 29.22 34.01 0.11
N GLU A 673 29.52 34.75 -0.96
CA GLU A 673 30.63 35.71 -0.99
C GLU A 673 30.22 37.11 -0.48
N SER A 674 28.96 37.53 -0.63
CA SER A 674 28.48 38.83 -0.11
C SER A 674 26.98 38.87 0.24
N GLU A 675 26.65 39.55 1.35
CA GLU A 675 25.29 39.63 1.91
C GLU A 675 24.75 41.09 1.99
N VAL A 676 24.92 41.87 0.93
CA VAL A 676 24.40 43.24 0.83
C VAL A 676 22.86 43.32 0.82
N ASP A 677 22.30 44.50 1.12
CA ASP A 677 20.86 44.81 1.09
C ASP A 677 19.97 43.77 1.79
N PHE A 678 20.34 43.46 3.05
CA PHE A 678 19.68 42.45 3.89
C PHE A 678 18.28 42.85 4.40
N PHE A 679 17.99 44.15 4.55
CA PHE A 679 16.67 44.65 4.99
C PHE A 679 15.93 45.39 3.88
N LEU A 680 14.61 45.22 3.79
CA LEU A 680 13.75 45.96 2.88
C LEU A 680 13.47 47.39 3.41
N PRO A 681 13.32 48.41 2.52
CA PRO A 681 12.97 49.77 2.94
C PRO A 681 11.57 49.85 3.59
N GLN A 682 11.50 50.40 4.81
CA GLN A 682 10.25 50.54 5.58
C GLN A 682 10.01 51.98 6.07
N ALA A 683 8.75 52.32 6.36
CA ALA A 683 8.36 53.60 6.97
C ALA A 683 8.46 53.55 8.51
N PRO A 684 8.84 54.64 9.21
CA PRO A 684 9.05 54.63 10.67
C PRO A 684 7.89 54.10 11.52
N GLN A 685 6.65 54.36 11.11
CA GLN A 685 5.41 53.92 11.79
C GLN A 685 5.16 52.40 11.70
N ASP A 686 5.81 51.74 10.75
CA ASP A 686 5.77 50.29 10.55
C ASP A 686 7.06 49.62 11.09
N ILE A 687 8.05 50.42 11.52
CA ILE A 687 9.25 49.96 12.25
C ILE A 687 9.02 49.99 13.78
N ILE A 688 8.29 50.95 14.34
CA ILE A 688 8.02 51.05 15.79
C ILE A 688 6.56 51.39 16.12
N ARG A 689 6.01 50.67 17.09
CA ARG A 689 4.72 50.95 17.74
C ARG A 689 4.83 50.85 19.25
N SER A 690 4.01 51.60 19.96
CA SER A 690 3.93 51.58 21.43
C SER A 690 2.51 51.31 21.89
N VAL A 691 2.37 50.48 22.93
CA VAL A 691 1.09 49.98 23.43
C VAL A 691 1.04 50.12 24.95
N TYR A 692 -0.06 50.64 25.49
CA TYR A 692 -0.36 50.61 26.92
C TYR A 692 -1.52 49.65 27.16
N LEU A 693 -1.49 48.91 28.27
CA LEU A 693 -2.49 47.91 28.61
C LEU A 693 -3.05 48.21 30.00
N GLN A 694 -4.38 48.23 30.11
CA GLN A 694 -5.08 48.45 31.38
C GLN A 694 -5.19 47.13 32.16
N PRO A 695 -5.02 47.17 33.50
CA PRO A 695 -5.12 45.97 34.34
C PRO A 695 -6.56 45.47 34.46
N THR A 696 -6.71 44.17 34.58
CA THR A 696 -8.01 43.50 34.85
C THR A 696 -8.01 42.96 36.30
N ASP A 697 -9.18 42.90 36.96
CA ASP A 697 -9.28 42.45 38.38
C ASP A 697 -8.68 41.04 38.63
N LEU A 698 -8.60 40.21 37.58
CA LEU A 698 -7.94 38.91 37.53
C LEU A 698 -6.42 38.93 37.78
N GLU A 699 -5.80 40.12 37.88
CA GLU A 699 -4.34 40.30 37.94
C GLU A 699 -3.84 40.79 39.32
N GLN A 700 -4.73 41.07 40.28
CA GLN A 700 -4.34 41.59 41.61
C GLN A 700 -4.36 40.55 42.75
N GLU A 701 -5.05 39.41 42.61
CA GLU A 701 -5.04 38.40 43.68
C GLU A 701 -3.79 37.52 43.65
N SER A 702 -3.02 37.56 44.73
CA SER A 702 -1.92 36.64 44.99
C SER A 702 -2.04 36.04 46.39
N GLN A 703 -2.85 34.98 46.51
CA GLN A 703 -2.97 34.10 47.68
C GLN A 703 -2.80 32.64 47.25
N PRO A 704 -2.04 31.80 48.00
CA PRO A 704 -2.06 30.36 47.79
C PRO A 704 -3.37 29.78 48.38
N THR A 705 -3.94 28.67 47.91
CA THR A 705 -3.30 27.35 47.84
C THR A 705 -4.19 26.35 47.08
N ALA A 706 -3.62 25.57 46.15
CA ALA A 706 -3.93 24.17 45.76
C ALA A 706 -5.40 23.63 45.92
N VAL A 707 -6.09 23.06 44.92
CA VAL A 707 -5.73 22.64 43.54
C VAL A 707 -6.97 22.71 42.61
N VAL A 708 -7.02 23.64 41.65
CA VAL A 708 -7.78 23.46 40.39
C VAL A 708 -6.94 23.94 39.19
N LEU A 709 -5.78 23.31 39.05
CA LEU A 709 -5.28 22.78 37.77
C LEU A 709 -5.81 23.46 36.48
N GLN A 710 -5.00 24.39 35.94
CA GLN A 710 -4.73 24.64 34.52
C GLN A 710 -5.93 24.93 33.59
N ASN A 711 -6.43 26.17 33.62
CA ASN A 711 -6.04 27.17 32.61
C ASN A 711 -6.66 28.55 32.95
N GLU A 712 -5.97 29.27 33.82
CA GLU A 712 -6.40 30.56 34.37
C GLU A 712 -6.06 31.72 33.42
N ALA A 713 -7.03 32.61 33.18
CA ALA A 713 -7.01 34.09 33.08
C ALA A 713 -5.83 34.90 32.47
N LEU A 714 -4.62 34.36 32.28
CA LEU A 714 -3.38 35.14 32.17
C LEU A 714 -2.87 35.60 30.78
N PRO A 715 -3.38 35.14 29.61
CA PRO A 715 -2.79 35.54 28.33
C PRO A 715 -3.49 36.74 27.64
N VAL A 716 -4.61 37.23 28.16
CA VAL A 716 -5.43 38.23 27.45
C VAL A 716 -4.63 39.50 27.14
N LEU A 717 -3.74 39.93 28.05
CA LEU A 717 -2.78 41.03 27.86
C LEU A 717 -1.82 40.83 26.69
N VAL A 718 -1.43 39.59 26.41
CA VAL A 718 -0.53 39.26 25.31
C VAL A 718 -1.30 39.23 23.98
N GLN A 719 -2.52 38.70 23.97
CA GLN A 719 -3.43 38.74 22.81
C GLN A 719 -3.80 40.18 22.42
N ARG A 720 -4.11 41.00 23.42
CA ARG A 720 -4.33 42.45 23.31
C ARG A 720 -3.11 43.14 22.68
N LEU A 721 -1.91 42.91 23.23
CA LEU A 721 -0.66 43.45 22.70
C LEU A 721 -0.43 43.03 21.25
N ALA A 722 -0.65 41.76 20.90
CA ALA A 722 -0.39 41.23 19.56
C ALA A 722 -1.23 41.94 18.49
N GLY A 723 -2.56 42.00 18.67
CA GLY A 723 -3.46 42.64 17.71
C GLY A 723 -3.15 44.11 17.45
N ALA A 724 -2.63 44.84 18.46
CA ALA A 724 -2.20 46.22 18.31
C ALA A 724 -1.01 46.41 17.34
N VAL A 725 -0.11 45.43 17.28
CA VAL A 725 1.16 45.52 16.54
C VAL A 725 1.22 44.61 15.32
N ARG A 726 0.07 44.20 14.79
CA ARG A 726 -0.07 43.24 13.66
C ARG A 726 0.64 41.89 13.93
N LEU A 727 0.61 41.43 15.17
CA LEU A 727 1.06 40.09 15.56
C LEU A 727 -0.16 39.23 15.94
N VAL A 728 0.06 37.92 16.02
CA VAL A 728 -0.86 36.93 16.58
C VAL A 728 -0.38 36.56 17.99
N ALA A 729 -1.27 36.09 18.87
CA ALA A 729 -0.85 35.44 20.11
C ALA A 729 -1.54 34.10 20.35
N ASN A 730 -0.82 33.20 21.01
CA ASN A 730 -1.29 31.90 21.48
C ASN A 730 -0.82 31.71 22.93
N ASP A 731 -1.76 31.67 23.87
CA ASP A 731 -1.49 31.92 25.30
C ASP A 731 -0.57 33.15 25.48
N THR A 732 0.48 33.07 26.33
CA THR A 732 1.43 34.18 26.53
C THR A 732 2.48 34.29 25.42
N THR A 733 2.27 33.63 24.27
CA THR A 733 3.22 33.58 23.15
C THR A 733 2.82 34.53 22.02
N LEU A 734 3.71 35.44 21.63
CA LEU A 734 3.59 36.27 20.43
C LEU A 734 4.11 35.54 19.18
N LEU A 735 3.44 35.74 18.04
CA LEU A 735 3.63 35.08 16.74
C LEU A 735 3.43 36.09 15.60
N MET A 736 3.94 35.80 14.39
CA MET A 736 3.59 36.58 13.19
C MET A 736 2.16 36.24 12.69
N PRO A 737 1.58 37.06 11.79
CA PRO A 737 0.41 36.68 11.01
C PRO A 737 0.58 35.34 10.26
N PRO A 738 -0.53 34.65 9.94
CA PRO A 738 -0.50 33.53 9.01
C PRO A 738 0.15 33.95 7.69
N GLY A 739 0.96 33.05 7.11
CA GLY A 739 1.67 33.31 5.86
C GLY A 739 3.02 34.05 5.96
N GLU A 740 3.41 34.59 7.12
CA GLU A 740 4.64 35.37 7.32
C GLU A 740 5.64 34.68 8.27
N ARG A 741 6.93 34.62 7.90
CA ARG A 741 8.01 34.04 8.75
C ARG A 741 8.55 35.07 9.74
N GLY A 742 8.51 34.74 11.04
CA GLY A 742 9.00 35.60 12.12
C GLY A 742 10.22 35.08 12.86
N ILE A 743 11.07 36.00 13.33
CA ILE A 743 12.17 35.80 14.27
C ILE A 743 12.04 36.83 15.40
N PHE A 744 11.92 36.37 16.64
CA PHE A 744 11.56 37.20 17.80
C PHE A 744 12.70 37.40 18.79
N GLY A 745 12.73 38.60 19.40
CA GLY A 745 13.53 38.95 20.57
C GLY A 745 12.76 39.77 21.59
N CYS A 746 13.30 39.85 22.81
CA CYS A 746 12.72 40.69 23.87
C CYS A 746 13.81 41.25 24.79
N SER A 747 13.52 42.44 25.34
CA SER A 747 14.32 43.08 26.37
C SER A 747 14.29 42.33 27.70
N LYS A 748 15.21 42.69 28.60
CA LYS A 748 15.14 42.33 30.03
C LYS A 748 14.07 43.10 30.83
N GLY A 749 13.36 44.05 30.22
CA GLY A 749 12.27 44.80 30.84
C GLY A 749 10.98 43.98 31.03
N LEU A 750 10.89 42.81 30.38
CA LEU A 750 9.83 41.82 30.55
C LEU A 750 10.47 40.44 30.78
N LYS A 751 9.97 39.67 31.75
CA LYS A 751 10.36 38.27 31.92
C LYS A 751 9.79 37.44 30.76
N HIS A 752 10.66 36.77 30.02
CA HIS A 752 10.29 36.06 28.80
C HIS A 752 11.12 34.78 28.59
N TYR A 753 10.67 33.96 27.64
CA TYR A 753 11.33 32.79 27.08
C TYR A 753 11.21 32.84 25.55
N LEU A 754 12.32 32.59 24.86
CA LEU A 754 12.35 32.38 23.42
C LEU A 754 12.52 30.87 23.16
N PRO A 755 11.73 30.26 22.25
CA PRO A 755 11.95 28.89 21.82
C PRO A 755 13.30 28.76 21.09
N ALA A 756 13.83 27.55 20.98
CA ALA A 756 15.15 27.31 20.38
C ALA A 756 15.30 27.74 18.90
N ASN A 757 14.19 28.02 18.21
CA ASN A 757 14.15 28.55 16.85
C ASN A 757 13.81 30.06 16.75
N SER A 758 13.58 30.72 17.89
CA SER A 758 13.10 32.12 18.00
C SER A 758 11.86 32.44 17.16
N SER A 759 11.05 31.47 16.74
CA SER A 759 9.91 31.74 15.83
C SER A 759 8.65 32.28 16.53
N SER A 760 8.77 32.54 17.84
CA SER A 760 7.74 33.10 18.71
C SER A 760 8.38 33.71 19.97
N LEU A 761 7.62 34.44 20.78
CA LEU A 761 8.07 35.04 22.04
C LEU A 761 7.09 34.74 23.18
N VAL A 762 7.48 33.89 24.13
CA VAL A 762 6.66 33.54 25.29
C VAL A 762 6.94 34.49 26.44
N LEU A 763 5.94 35.22 26.93
CA LEU A 763 6.05 36.05 28.13
C LEU A 763 5.80 35.21 29.38
N MET A 764 6.64 35.36 30.41
CA MET A 764 6.59 34.59 31.66
C MET A 764 5.67 35.21 32.71
N ALA A 765 5.39 36.52 32.61
CA ALA A 765 4.54 37.25 33.53
C ALA A 765 3.75 38.31 32.76
N ALA A 766 2.52 37.99 32.35
CA ALA A 766 1.68 38.90 31.59
C ALA A 766 1.31 40.17 32.37
N SER A 767 1.24 40.11 33.70
CA SER A 767 1.03 41.25 34.59
C SER A 767 2.16 42.28 34.58
N GLU A 768 3.31 41.99 33.95
CA GLU A 768 4.34 43.00 33.67
C GLU A 768 3.97 43.90 32.47
N LEU A 769 2.93 43.57 31.70
CA LEU A 769 2.52 44.38 30.56
C LEU A 769 1.59 45.55 30.93
N VAL A 770 0.97 45.53 32.11
CA VAL A 770 -0.05 46.51 32.52
C VAL A 770 0.51 47.69 33.26
N ASN A 771 -0.20 48.83 33.14
CA ASN A 771 0.21 50.12 33.70
C ASN A 771 1.55 50.64 33.14
N GLN A 772 2.05 50.06 32.04
CA GLN A 772 3.29 50.47 31.41
C GLN A 772 3.23 50.46 29.87
N TRP A 773 4.17 51.15 29.25
CA TRP A 773 4.31 51.25 27.80
C TRP A 773 5.19 50.12 27.27
N VAL A 774 4.65 49.34 26.35
CA VAL A 774 5.29 48.22 25.67
C VAL A 774 5.54 48.62 24.22
N ASN A 775 6.79 48.57 23.78
CA ASN A 775 7.23 48.97 22.45
C ASN A 775 7.58 47.73 21.65
N VAL A 776 7.14 47.68 20.40
CA VAL A 776 7.44 46.60 19.46
C VAL A 776 8.11 47.19 18.23
N LEU A 777 9.27 46.61 17.89
CA LEU A 777 10.10 46.96 16.75
C LEU A 777 9.97 45.88 15.68
N GLN A 778 9.89 46.24 14.40
CA GLN A 778 9.69 45.30 13.28
C GLN A 778 10.54 45.66 12.05
N TRP A 779 11.40 44.75 11.63
CA TRP A 779 12.22 44.87 10.41
C TRP A 779 11.94 43.72 9.45
N GLN A 780 11.87 43.99 8.14
CA GLN A 780 11.63 42.98 7.11
C GLN A 780 12.94 42.64 6.38
N ILE A 781 13.28 41.35 6.32
CA ILE A 781 14.50 40.77 5.77
C ILE A 781 14.26 40.41 4.30
N ASN A 782 15.17 40.86 3.45
CA ASN A 782 15.18 40.68 2.00
C ASN A 782 15.87 39.35 1.60
N ARG A 783 15.39 38.21 2.13
CA ARG A 783 15.93 36.87 1.83
C ARG A 783 14.79 35.85 1.81
N ASP A 784 14.83 34.93 0.84
CA ASP A 784 13.84 33.86 0.75
C ASP A 784 13.93 32.87 1.92
N TRP A 785 12.88 32.07 2.10
CA TRP A 785 12.75 31.16 3.23
C TRP A 785 13.80 30.05 3.31
N THR A 786 14.40 29.67 2.18
CA THR A 786 15.44 28.64 2.09
C THR A 786 16.84 29.17 2.47
N TRP A 787 16.99 30.50 2.62
CA TRP A 787 18.23 31.15 3.01
C TRP A 787 18.70 30.75 4.42
N LYS A 788 19.99 30.44 4.53
CA LYS A 788 20.64 29.85 5.71
C LYS A 788 21.95 30.55 6.11
N GLY A 789 22.33 31.67 5.47
CA GLY A 789 23.62 32.35 5.62
C GLY A 789 23.93 33.06 6.96
N PHE A 790 23.37 32.59 8.07
CA PHE A 790 23.38 33.26 9.37
C PHE A 790 24.22 32.53 10.43
N THR A 791 24.90 33.31 11.29
CA THR A 791 25.59 32.79 12.49
C THR A 791 24.77 33.00 13.76
N ALA A 792 25.31 32.59 14.91
CA ALA A 792 24.67 32.66 16.22
C ALA A 792 25.58 33.35 17.26
N PRO A 793 25.16 34.48 17.90
CA PRO A 793 23.88 35.18 17.72
C PRO A 793 23.78 35.88 16.36
N THR A 794 22.56 36.18 15.93
CA THR A 794 22.24 36.78 14.62
C THR A 794 21.86 38.26 14.74
N PHE A 795 21.26 38.70 15.86
CA PHE A 795 20.76 40.07 16.08
C PHE A 795 21.06 40.64 17.47
N LYS A 796 21.12 41.98 17.64
CA LYS A 796 21.45 42.70 18.90
C LYS A 796 20.81 44.11 18.97
N VAL A 797 20.26 44.58 20.11
CA VAL A 797 19.36 45.78 20.19
C VAL A 797 19.60 46.72 21.41
N GLU A 798 19.39 48.05 21.29
CA GLU A 798 19.64 49.12 22.32
C GLU A 798 18.56 50.26 22.40
N ARG A 799 18.42 51.08 23.50
CA ARG A 799 17.28 52.05 23.79
C ARG A 799 17.59 53.39 24.55
N ALA A 800 16.78 54.49 24.41
CA ALA A 800 16.71 55.74 25.26
C ALA A 800 15.29 56.45 25.40
N ILE A 801 15.02 57.40 26.35
CA ILE A 801 13.66 57.96 26.75
C ILE A 801 13.61 59.48 27.17
N ARG A 802 12.47 60.21 27.03
CA ARG A 802 12.14 61.61 27.55
C ARG A 802 10.63 61.89 27.87
N LEU A 803 10.28 63.04 28.48
CA LEU A 803 8.89 63.53 28.77
C LEU A 803 8.48 64.85 28.06
N ASN A 804 7.17 65.06 27.85
CA ASN A 804 6.56 66.31 27.34
C ASN A 804 6.11 67.27 28.45
N GLY A 805 6.30 68.58 28.22
CA GLY A 805 5.88 69.64 29.16
C GLY A 805 6.61 69.65 30.52
N ASN A 806 7.61 68.78 30.69
CA ASN A 806 8.38 68.57 31.92
C ASN A 806 9.87 68.29 31.56
N SER A 807 10.70 67.92 32.55
CA SER A 807 12.18 68.02 32.46
C SER A 807 12.92 66.71 32.80
N TYR A 808 12.61 65.60 32.11
CA TYR A 808 13.04 64.23 32.47
C TYR A 808 13.61 63.42 31.27
N SER A 809 14.61 62.53 31.48
CA SER A 809 15.31 61.80 30.40
C SER A 809 16.19 60.58 30.81
N GLU A 810 16.40 59.60 29.92
CA GLU A 810 17.31 58.42 30.02
C GLU A 810 18.33 58.28 28.84
N PRO A 811 19.51 57.61 29.01
CA PRO A 811 20.55 57.42 27.97
C PRO A 811 20.57 56.02 27.26
N ARG A 812 21.36 55.88 26.16
CA ARG A 812 21.52 54.66 25.33
C ARG A 812 22.14 53.47 26.09
N GLN A 813 21.52 52.29 26.01
CA GLN A 813 21.97 51.04 26.64
C GLN A 813 21.50 49.77 25.89
N LEU A 814 22.27 48.67 25.99
CA LEU A 814 21.98 47.35 25.42
C LEU A 814 20.78 46.67 26.09
N VAL A 815 19.80 46.20 25.30
CA VAL A 815 18.57 45.55 25.80
C VAL A 815 18.41 44.07 25.45
N GLY A 816 18.98 43.55 24.35
CA GLY A 816 18.88 42.11 24.02
C GLY A 816 19.69 41.62 22.81
N GLU A 817 19.78 40.30 22.65
CA GLU A 817 20.47 39.55 21.57
C GLU A 817 19.62 38.32 21.17
N VAL A 818 19.65 37.90 19.90
CA VAL A 818 18.76 36.85 19.33
C VAL A 818 19.49 35.97 18.32
N ARG A 819 19.09 34.69 18.18
CA ARG A 819 19.56 33.73 17.16
C ARG A 819 18.43 33.36 16.17
N MET A 820 18.75 33.32 14.88
CA MET A 820 17.92 32.76 13.81
C MET A 820 18.15 31.23 13.63
N MET A 821 17.15 30.53 13.09
CA MET A 821 17.20 29.11 12.73
C MET A 821 16.49 28.85 11.40
N HIS A 822 16.87 27.78 10.69
CA HIS A 822 16.31 27.42 9.39
C HIS A 822 15.01 26.61 9.54
N ALA A 823 14.06 27.20 10.26
CA ALA A 823 12.74 26.65 10.55
C ALA A 823 11.67 27.76 10.42
N VAL A 824 10.43 27.33 10.26
CA VAL A 824 9.22 28.16 10.39
C VAL A 824 8.33 27.60 11.51
N THR A 825 7.33 28.37 11.93
CA THR A 825 6.31 27.90 12.88
C THR A 825 5.27 27.05 12.14
N PRO A 826 4.87 25.86 12.62
CA PRO A 826 3.82 25.04 11.99
C PRO A 826 2.45 25.75 11.80
N LEU A 827 2.17 26.85 12.49
CA LEU A 827 0.95 27.67 12.29
C LEU A 827 0.98 28.50 10.99
N ILE A 828 2.15 28.69 10.39
CA ILE A 828 2.30 29.30 9.07
C ILE A 828 1.90 28.28 7.97
N ALA A 829 1.69 27.01 8.34
CA ALA A 829 1.39 25.91 7.41
C ALA A 829 -0.07 25.81 6.95
N GLU A 830 -0.97 26.65 7.47
CA GLU A 830 -2.42 26.54 7.23
C GLU A 830 -2.93 27.49 6.13
N GLU A 831 -2.06 28.33 5.55
CA GLU A 831 -2.39 29.27 4.46
C GLU A 831 -2.10 28.70 3.06
N GLU A 832 -2.97 28.96 2.09
CA GLU A 832 -2.85 28.43 0.71
C GLU A 832 -1.69 29.04 -0.09
N SER A 833 -1.16 30.21 0.30
CA SER A 833 -0.08 30.91 -0.43
C SER A 833 0.73 31.83 0.49
N PRO A 834 1.62 31.29 1.35
CA PRO A 834 2.48 32.08 2.23
C PRO A 834 3.58 32.83 1.45
N ASN A 835 4.01 33.98 1.98
CA ASN A 835 5.06 34.82 1.38
C ASN A 835 6.45 34.26 1.69
N ARG A 836 7.03 33.49 0.74
CA ARG A 836 8.34 32.86 0.88
C ARG A 836 9.54 33.73 0.55
N ASP A 837 9.33 34.94 0.03
CA ASP A 837 10.39 35.81 -0.49
C ASP A 837 10.98 36.75 0.58
N SER A 838 10.40 36.77 1.79
CA SER A 838 10.90 37.60 2.90
C SER A 838 10.62 36.99 4.28
N SER A 839 11.31 37.50 5.29
CA SER A 839 11.13 37.15 6.71
C SER A 839 11.07 38.41 7.57
N HIS A 840 10.61 38.35 8.82
CA HIS A 840 10.48 39.50 9.71
C HIS A 840 11.25 39.28 11.02
N PHE A 841 12.05 40.27 11.43
CA PHE A 841 12.66 40.33 12.75
C PHE A 841 11.85 41.27 13.65
N VAL A 842 11.44 40.78 14.83
CA VAL A 842 10.56 41.47 15.77
C VAL A 842 11.21 41.55 17.15
N PHE A 843 11.24 42.73 17.77
CA PHE A 843 11.81 42.91 19.11
C PHE A 843 10.87 43.66 20.05
N VAL A 844 10.70 43.19 21.29
CA VAL A 844 9.76 43.75 22.28
C VAL A 844 10.49 44.33 23.50
N ASP A 845 10.09 45.52 23.96
CA ASP A 845 10.67 46.23 25.11
C ASP A 845 9.59 46.96 25.94
N ALA A 846 9.85 47.31 27.21
CA ALA A 846 8.83 48.00 28.04
C ALA A 846 9.41 48.98 29.09
N PHE A 847 8.59 49.96 29.50
CA PHE A 847 8.87 50.92 30.59
C PHE A 847 7.59 51.58 31.16
N GLN A 848 7.58 51.95 32.45
CA GLN A 848 6.47 52.65 33.10
C GLN A 848 6.41 54.15 32.77
N PRO A 849 5.22 54.77 32.62
CA PRO A 849 5.08 56.20 32.38
C PRO A 849 5.55 57.02 33.61
N PRO A 850 6.53 57.93 33.46
CA PRO A 850 6.96 58.78 34.57
C PRO A 850 5.93 59.90 34.83
N LEU A 851 5.62 60.15 36.11
CA LEU A 851 4.80 61.31 36.50
C LEU A 851 5.56 62.63 36.32
N GLY A 852 4.82 63.71 36.05
CA GLY A 852 5.36 65.06 36.09
C GLY A 852 5.69 65.51 37.52
N THR A 853 6.59 66.47 37.63
CA THR A 853 7.10 67.01 38.92
C THR A 853 6.07 67.72 39.82
N ASP A 854 4.80 67.79 39.43
CA ASP A 854 3.70 68.37 40.21
C ASP A 854 2.65 67.34 40.70
N GLY A 855 2.83 66.05 40.39
CA GLY A 855 1.92 64.97 40.80
C GLY A 855 0.70 64.74 39.91
N LYS A 856 0.66 65.32 38.70
CA LYS A 856 -0.37 65.04 37.67
C LYS A 856 0.20 64.19 36.51
N PRO A 857 -0.64 63.53 35.70
CA PRO A 857 -0.20 62.77 34.52
C PRO A 857 0.10 63.66 33.29
N TYR A 858 1.04 63.22 32.44
CA TYR A 858 1.56 63.90 31.23
C TYR A 858 1.94 62.89 30.12
N GLU A 859 2.52 63.36 29.01
CA GLU A 859 2.86 62.63 27.77
C GLU A 859 4.39 62.28 27.64
N VAL A 860 4.78 61.29 26.82
CA VAL A 860 6.12 60.60 26.87
C VAL A 860 6.77 60.32 25.49
N GLN A 861 8.11 60.14 25.38
CA GLN A 861 8.90 59.95 24.12
C GLN A 861 10.05 58.88 24.24
N VAL A 862 10.41 58.12 23.17
CA VAL A 862 11.40 56.98 23.18
C VAL A 862 12.20 56.76 21.85
N GLU A 863 13.40 56.12 21.87
CA GLU A 863 14.33 55.81 20.72
C GLU A 863 15.09 54.44 20.85
N TYR A 864 15.47 53.75 19.73
CA TYR A 864 16.15 52.42 19.67
C TYR A 864 17.18 52.20 18.52
N PHE A 865 18.06 51.16 18.62
CA PHE A 865 19.11 50.73 17.65
C PHE A 865 19.22 49.18 17.49
N LEU A 866 19.72 48.64 16.35
CA LEU A 866 19.86 47.18 16.03
C LEU A 866 21.13 46.83 15.22
N THR A 867 21.80 45.69 15.47
CA THR A 867 22.93 45.09 14.70
C THR A 867 22.64 43.64 14.22
N VAL A 868 23.23 43.17 13.10
CA VAL A 868 23.09 41.80 12.49
C VAL A 868 24.44 41.08 12.28
N GLN A 869 24.51 39.73 12.22
CA GLN A 869 25.72 38.93 11.91
C GLN A 869 25.52 37.76 10.91
N PHE A 870 26.50 37.51 10.02
CA PHE A 870 26.48 36.49 8.96
C PHE A 870 27.42 35.29 9.19
N GLU A 871 27.24 34.19 8.45
CA GLU A 871 28.08 32.97 8.54
C GLU A 871 29.55 33.20 8.14
N THR A 872 29.81 34.17 7.26
CA THR A 872 31.15 34.62 6.86
C THR A 872 31.89 35.40 7.96
N GLY A 873 31.17 35.95 8.94
CA GLY A 873 31.69 36.79 10.02
C GLY A 873 31.46 38.31 9.88
N GLU A 874 30.73 38.77 8.85
CA GLU A 874 30.42 40.19 8.62
C GLU A 874 29.16 40.68 9.39
N PHE A 875 28.92 42.01 9.45
CA PHE A 875 27.84 42.63 10.25
C PHE A 875 27.24 43.96 9.69
N LEU A 876 26.05 44.38 10.18
CA LEU A 876 25.23 45.53 9.72
C LEU A 876 24.48 46.24 10.89
N GLU A 877 24.11 47.55 10.84
CA GLU A 877 23.44 48.33 11.93
C GLU A 877 22.37 49.39 11.51
N VAL A 878 21.27 49.63 12.29
CA VAL A 878 20.09 50.54 12.01
C VAL A 878 19.35 51.14 13.28
N ASN A 879 18.39 52.11 13.19
CA ASN A 879 17.72 52.81 14.36
C ASN A 879 16.26 53.43 14.17
N CYS A 880 15.48 53.79 15.24
CA CYS A 880 14.07 54.37 15.20
C CYS A 880 13.50 55.06 16.52
N GLN A 881 12.28 55.71 16.54
CA GLN A 881 11.68 56.48 17.70
C GLN A 881 10.09 56.72 17.76
N ASN A 882 9.45 57.08 18.92
CA ASN A 882 7.95 57.31 19.11
C ASN A 882 7.48 58.26 20.30
N HIS A 883 6.15 58.60 20.45
CA HIS A 883 5.48 59.56 21.40
C HIS A 883 4.06 59.14 21.96
N LEU A 884 3.62 59.46 23.22
CA LEU A 884 2.57 58.71 24.02
C LEU A 884 1.64 59.50 25.07
N PRO A 885 0.36 59.08 25.38
CA PRO A 885 -0.69 59.77 26.24
C PRO A 885 -1.04 59.26 27.70
N ILE A 886 -2.17 59.74 28.31
CA ILE A 886 -2.61 59.73 29.76
C ILE A 886 -3.71 58.69 30.16
N THR A 887 -3.76 58.24 31.45
CA THR A 887 -4.42 56.97 31.87
C THR A 887 -5.24 56.84 33.25
N ILE A 888 -5.95 57.83 33.88
CA ILE A 888 -6.45 57.75 35.34
C ILE A 888 -7.97 58.22 35.70
N PRO A 889 -8.82 57.59 36.61
CA PRO A 889 -10.37 57.67 36.71
C PRO A 889 -11.28 58.03 38.03
N PRO A 890 -12.69 58.04 37.97
CA PRO A 890 -13.79 58.37 39.02
C PRO A 890 -14.77 57.25 39.64
N ARG A 891 -15.98 57.52 40.32
CA ARG A 891 -16.81 56.63 41.33
C ARG A 891 -18.39 56.91 41.63
N GLN A 892 -19.38 55.93 41.85
CA GLN A 892 -20.82 56.09 42.45
C GLN A 892 -21.77 54.80 42.78
N ILE A 893 -23.14 54.82 43.05
CA ILE A 893 -24.06 53.64 43.50
C ILE A 893 -25.69 53.59 43.26
N PRO A 894 -26.37 52.43 42.86
CA PRO A 894 -27.85 52.13 42.44
C PRO A 894 -28.84 50.92 42.97
N ARG A 895 -29.75 50.17 42.19
CA ARG A 895 -30.89 49.15 42.56
C ARG A 895 -31.79 48.36 41.44
N VAL A 896 -32.57 47.21 41.67
CA VAL A 896 -33.37 46.29 40.65
C VAL A 896 -34.63 45.34 41.13
N ILE A 897 -35.52 44.61 40.30
CA ILE A 897 -36.72 43.63 40.63
C ILE A 897 -37.07 42.30 39.69
N SER A 898 -38.31 41.64 39.54
CA SER A 898 -38.60 40.12 39.18
C SER A 898 -39.82 39.49 38.25
N ALA A 899 -40.34 38.17 38.34
CA ALA A 899 -40.40 36.86 37.45
C ALA A 899 -41.64 36.05 36.69
N GLY A 900 -41.45 34.85 35.95
CA GLY A 900 -42.48 33.80 35.35
C GLY A 900 -42.07 32.52 34.39
N ILE A 901 -42.86 31.41 34.05
CA ILE A 901 -42.40 30.08 33.31
C ILE A 901 -43.36 29.12 32.38
N ALA A 902 -42.95 27.90 31.79
CA ALA A 902 -43.63 26.99 30.71
C ALA A 902 -43.38 25.37 30.54
N LEU A 903 -43.87 24.58 29.47
CA LEU A 903 -43.95 23.02 29.28
C LEU A 903 -43.79 22.27 27.83
N SER A 904 -43.78 20.89 27.59
CA SER A 904 -43.58 20.12 26.23
C SER A 904 -43.76 18.50 25.96
N PRO A 905 -43.73 17.87 24.70
CA PRO A 905 -44.24 16.48 24.18
C PRO A 905 -43.32 15.20 23.69
N TYR A 906 -43.75 14.23 22.77
CA TYR A 906 -43.13 12.85 22.36
C TYR A 906 -43.67 12.05 21.03
N VAL A 907 -43.07 10.90 20.46
CA VAL A 907 -43.41 10.09 19.17
C VAL A 907 -42.95 8.52 19.02
N ILE A 908 -43.24 7.66 17.94
CA ILE A 908 -42.96 6.14 17.69
C ILE A 908 -42.96 5.50 16.17
N GLY A 909 -42.65 4.18 15.81
CA GLY A 909 -42.68 3.47 14.40
C GLY A 909 -42.46 1.87 14.09
N ASP A 910 -42.06 1.38 12.84
CA ASP A 910 -42.28 0.06 12.03
C ASP A 910 -41.41 -1.26 12.25
N GLY A 911 -41.84 -2.46 11.76
CA GLY A 911 -41.15 -3.78 11.87
C GLY A 911 -40.96 -4.30 13.30
N TYR A 912 -41.45 -3.47 14.23
CA TYR A 912 -41.06 -3.19 15.61
C TYR A 912 -39.73 -2.39 15.84
N ALA A 913 -39.70 -1.02 15.62
CA ALA A 913 -38.70 0.04 16.09
C ALA A 913 -38.90 1.61 15.78
N SER A 914 -39.06 2.60 16.74
CA SER A 914 -38.64 4.11 16.76
C SER A 914 -39.19 5.05 17.95
N THR A 915 -38.73 6.33 18.21
CA THR A 915 -39.25 7.38 19.25
C THR A 915 -39.01 8.96 19.01
N GLY A 916 -39.23 9.97 19.97
CA GLY A 916 -39.11 11.50 19.78
C GLY A 916 -39.08 12.59 20.99
N GLU A 917 -39.22 13.96 20.78
CA GLU A 917 -38.53 15.15 21.52
C GLU A 917 -39.31 16.50 22.05
N ARG A 918 -38.67 17.64 22.60
CA ARG A 918 -39.24 18.77 23.52
C ARG A 918 -38.64 20.30 23.59
N ARG A 919 -39.35 21.44 24.06
CA ARG A 919 -38.95 22.96 24.08
C ARG A 919 -39.70 24.13 24.98
N LYS A 920 -39.12 25.23 25.68
CA LYS A 920 -39.73 26.30 26.72
C LYS A 920 -39.18 27.86 26.96
N MET A 921 -39.54 28.77 28.02
CA MET A 921 -39.33 30.34 28.24
C MET A 921 -39.42 31.17 29.70
N LEU A 922 -39.15 32.56 29.90
CA LEU A 922 -39.21 33.60 31.13
C LEU A 922 -39.28 35.24 30.89
N TRP A 923 -39.24 36.22 31.91
CA TRP A 923 -39.16 37.79 31.95
C TRP A 923 -38.85 38.55 33.37
N LEU A 924 -38.54 39.92 33.58
CA LEU A 924 -38.40 40.76 34.92
C LEU A 924 -38.62 42.39 35.06
N GLU A 925 -37.97 43.21 36.02
CA GLU A 925 -37.98 44.75 36.31
C GLU A 925 -36.66 45.50 36.94
N PHE A 926 -36.46 46.89 36.99
CA PHE A 926 -35.20 47.73 37.39
C PHE A 926 -35.29 49.13 38.24
N GLU A 927 -34.21 50.01 38.48
CA GLU A 927 -34.21 51.39 39.22
C GLU A 927 -33.32 52.72 38.87
N LYS A 928 -32.11 53.06 39.44
CA LYS A 928 -31.60 54.46 39.92
C LYS A 928 -30.85 55.58 39.02
N ALA A 929 -30.30 56.72 39.62
CA ALA A 929 -29.94 58.10 39.05
C ALA A 929 -28.67 58.96 39.60
N PRO A 930 -28.16 60.12 38.96
CA PRO A 930 -26.71 60.57 38.65
C PRO A 930 -25.84 61.61 39.50
N ALA A 931 -24.88 62.40 38.90
CA ALA A 931 -23.58 62.93 39.48
C ALA A 931 -22.97 64.40 39.22
N ASP A 932 -21.88 64.63 38.42
CA ASP A 932 -20.68 65.54 38.70
C ASP A 932 -20.28 66.73 37.70
N ASP A 933 -19.12 67.46 37.85
CA ASP A 933 -18.41 68.37 36.85
C ASP A 933 -18.08 67.64 35.50
N ARG A 934 -18.50 66.35 35.38
CA ARG A 934 -18.96 65.64 34.15
C ARG A 934 -20.13 64.60 34.30
N ASP A 935 -20.18 63.76 35.35
CA ASP A 935 -20.58 62.32 35.25
C ASP A 935 -22.09 61.86 35.16
N THR A 936 -22.43 60.72 34.50
CA THR A 936 -23.83 60.20 34.18
C THR A 936 -24.10 58.64 34.25
N TYR A 937 -25.36 58.11 34.22
CA TYR A 937 -25.87 56.78 34.78
C TYR A 937 -26.69 55.79 33.89
N PHE A 938 -26.61 54.46 34.18
CA PHE A 938 -27.15 53.31 33.40
C PHE A 938 -27.37 51.93 34.15
N VAL A 939 -27.89 50.84 33.49
CA VAL A 939 -28.30 49.45 33.94
C VAL A 939 -27.84 48.22 33.07
N ARG A 940 -28.05 46.97 33.54
CA ARG A 940 -27.87 45.63 32.87
C ARG A 940 -28.42 44.36 33.63
N VAL A 941 -28.24 43.16 33.03
CA VAL A 941 -28.41 41.75 33.56
C VAL A 941 -27.08 41.17 34.12
N LEU A 942 -27.06 40.05 34.87
CA LEU A 942 -25.85 39.52 35.55
C LEU A 942 -25.62 37.99 35.76
N THR A 943 -26.61 37.08 35.81
CA THR A 943 -26.27 35.63 36.06
C THR A 943 -27.33 34.61 35.63
N GLN A 944 -26.97 33.31 35.68
CA GLN A 944 -27.80 32.09 35.52
C GLN A 944 -27.19 30.90 36.35
N THR A 945 -27.93 29.96 36.98
CA THR A 945 -27.41 28.76 37.72
C THR A 945 -28.19 27.45 37.44
N ALA A 946 -27.59 26.24 37.57
CA ALA A 946 -28.17 24.95 37.09
C ALA A 946 -28.42 23.83 38.15
N ASP A 947 -29.05 22.71 37.73
CA ASP A 947 -29.49 21.57 38.57
C ASP A 947 -28.34 20.72 39.18
N PRO A 948 -28.28 20.55 40.52
CA PRO A 948 -27.27 19.73 41.22
C PRO A 948 -27.22 18.24 40.87
N MET A 949 -28.34 17.61 40.49
CA MET A 949 -28.42 16.15 40.34
C MET A 949 -27.65 15.60 39.15
N LEU A 950 -27.29 16.45 38.19
CA LEU A 950 -26.53 16.10 36.99
C LEU A 950 -25.00 16.28 37.18
N LEU A 951 -24.56 16.78 38.34
CA LEU A 951 -23.17 17.07 38.67
C LEU A 951 -22.49 15.92 39.43
N GLN A 952 -21.17 15.76 39.23
CA GLN A 952 -20.39 14.71 39.89
C GLN A 952 -20.46 14.87 41.43
N HIS A 953 -20.87 13.81 42.14
CA HIS A 953 -21.15 13.80 43.58
C HIS A 953 -22.37 14.61 44.07
N TYR A 954 -23.30 15.01 43.19
CA TYR A 954 -24.59 15.65 43.52
C TYR A 954 -24.51 16.98 44.28
N GLN A 955 -23.33 17.58 44.40
CA GLN A 955 -23.15 18.81 45.17
C GLN A 955 -23.77 19.99 44.40
N PRO A 956 -24.55 20.86 45.06
CA PRO A 956 -25.05 22.08 44.42
C PRO A 956 -23.93 22.95 43.90
N LEU A 957 -24.20 23.67 42.81
CA LEU A 957 -23.33 24.75 42.37
C LEU A 957 -23.21 25.79 43.49
N ALA A 958 -22.03 26.40 43.59
CA ALA A 958 -21.85 27.57 44.43
C ALA A 958 -22.86 28.67 44.04
N GLU A 959 -23.27 29.48 45.01
CA GLU A 959 -24.06 30.69 44.72
C GLU A 959 -23.27 31.61 43.77
N PRO A 960 -23.94 32.40 42.92
CA PRO A 960 -23.28 33.30 41.97
C PRO A 960 -22.19 34.12 42.64
N ALA A 961 -20.96 34.04 42.10
CA ALA A 961 -19.75 34.62 42.70
C ALA A 961 -19.70 36.15 42.51
N GLY A 962 -20.65 36.85 43.14
CA GLY A 962 -20.96 38.22 42.78
C GLY A 962 -21.57 38.29 41.38
N TYR A 963 -21.22 39.35 40.64
CA TYR A 963 -22.09 39.94 39.64
C TYR A 963 -21.26 40.58 38.50
N GLU A 964 -21.62 40.33 37.22
CA GLU A 964 -20.85 40.73 36.03
C GLU A 964 -20.37 42.21 36.01
N GLN A 965 -19.15 42.42 35.50
CA GLN A 965 -18.40 43.69 35.54
C GLN A 965 -18.74 44.65 34.39
N TRP A 966 -18.38 45.94 34.56
CA TRP A 966 -18.87 47.05 33.72
C TRP A 966 -18.52 46.92 32.24
N SER A 967 -19.54 46.90 31.38
CA SER A 967 -19.44 47.02 29.92
C SER A 967 -19.05 48.43 29.40
N LEU A 968 -18.36 49.22 30.22
CA LEU A 968 -17.54 50.34 29.75
C LEU A 968 -16.49 49.76 28.83
N ASP A 969 -16.10 50.49 27.77
CA ASP A 969 -14.95 50.08 26.97
C ASP A 969 -13.77 49.85 27.92
N PRO A 970 -13.37 48.58 28.13
CA PRO A 970 -12.38 48.24 29.13
C PRO A 970 -10.99 48.69 28.65
N GLU A 971 -10.88 49.18 27.41
CA GLU A 971 -9.75 49.85 26.78
C GLU A 971 -8.41 49.21 27.13
N LEU A 972 -8.47 47.89 27.05
CA LEU A 972 -7.48 46.98 27.55
C LEU A 972 -6.17 47.07 26.75
N VAL A 973 -6.20 47.83 25.65
CA VAL A 973 -5.15 48.07 24.66
C VAL A 973 -5.27 49.52 24.20
N ARG A 974 -4.16 50.26 24.25
CA ARG A 974 -4.07 51.64 23.76
C ARG A 974 -2.84 51.76 22.85
N VAL A 975 -3.07 51.81 21.54
CA VAL A 975 -2.02 51.75 20.51
C VAL A 975 -1.65 53.15 20.03
N ILE A 976 -0.35 53.44 20.01
CA ILE A 976 0.19 54.73 19.57
C ILE A 976 1.29 54.53 18.53
N SER A 977 1.09 55.10 17.35
CA SER A 977 2.08 55.13 16.26
C SER A 977 2.70 56.54 16.13
N PRO A 978 3.93 56.67 15.58
CA PRO A 978 4.57 57.96 15.36
C PRO A 978 3.70 58.97 14.58
N GLY A 979 3.14 59.97 15.27
CA GLY A 979 2.38 61.08 14.68
C GLY A 979 0.86 61.13 14.95
N GLN A 980 0.33 60.38 15.91
CA GLN A 980 -1.11 60.21 16.20
C GLN A 980 -1.76 61.36 17.04
N SER A 981 -3.11 61.41 17.09
CA SER A 981 -3.94 62.43 17.78
C SER A 981 -5.11 61.86 18.63
N ASP A 982 -5.82 62.74 19.36
CA ASP A 982 -6.92 62.51 20.34
C ASP A 982 -8.26 61.98 19.73
N ASP A 983 -9.07 61.26 20.53
CA ASP A 983 -10.19 60.38 20.09
C ASP A 983 -11.39 60.14 21.05
N PHE A 984 -11.42 60.68 22.28
CA PHE A 984 -12.63 60.71 23.16
C PHE A 984 -13.32 59.38 23.60
N ALA A 985 -12.62 58.25 23.73
CA ALA A 985 -13.24 56.93 23.90
C ALA A 985 -14.13 56.71 25.18
N GLY A 986 -15.11 55.78 25.11
CA GLY A 986 -15.78 55.14 26.27
C GLY A 986 -17.27 55.40 26.54
N MET A 987 -17.94 56.29 25.78
CA MET A 987 -19.21 56.93 26.22
C MET A 987 -20.48 56.03 26.31
N THR A 988 -20.54 54.86 25.67
CA THR A 988 -21.81 54.08 25.46
C THR A 988 -22.03 52.90 26.42
N ALA A 989 -21.39 52.94 27.59
CA ALA A 989 -21.01 51.79 28.42
C ALA A 989 -22.12 50.81 28.91
N MET A 990 -23.38 51.22 28.97
CA MET A 990 -24.43 50.45 29.66
C MET A 990 -25.82 50.84 29.15
N GLN A 991 -26.84 50.02 29.38
CA GLN A 991 -28.19 50.37 28.95
C GLN A 991 -28.69 51.55 29.78
N ARG A 992 -28.97 52.68 29.13
CA ARG A 992 -29.73 53.74 29.77
C ARG A 992 -31.14 53.20 30.02
N LEU A 993 -31.54 53.16 31.29
CA LEU A 993 -32.85 52.67 31.69
C LEU A 993 -34.00 53.31 30.91
N ILE A 994 -35.07 52.54 30.68
CA ILE A 994 -36.30 53.00 30.02
C ILE A 994 -37.30 53.45 31.11
N PRO A 995 -37.35 54.74 31.48
CA PRO A 995 -38.25 55.20 32.55
C PRO A 995 -39.71 54.94 32.20
N ALA A 996 -40.46 54.45 33.19
CA ALA A 996 -41.91 54.52 33.21
C ALA A 996 -42.38 55.97 32.96
N GLN A 997 -43.48 56.12 32.25
CA GLN A 997 -43.91 57.41 31.69
C GLN A 997 -44.44 58.40 32.74
N ASP A 998 -44.57 57.95 34.00
CA ASP A 998 -45.21 58.63 35.12
C ASP A 998 -44.36 58.66 36.42
N SER A 999 -43.06 58.33 36.35
CA SER A 999 -42.19 58.27 37.54
C SER A 999 -40.71 58.51 37.24
N ASP A 1000 -39.95 59.01 38.23
CA ASP A 1000 -38.49 58.99 38.20
C ASP A 1000 -37.89 57.64 38.72
N ARG A 1001 -38.67 56.52 38.70
CA ARG A 1001 -38.41 55.31 39.56
C ARG A 1001 -38.78 53.87 39.07
N HIS A 1002 -39.56 53.61 38.01
CA HIS A 1002 -40.00 52.24 37.63
C HIS A 1002 -39.71 51.83 36.17
N PHE A 1003 -39.48 50.53 35.91
CA PHE A 1003 -38.73 50.04 34.72
C PHE A 1003 -38.96 48.54 34.39
N ILE A 1004 -39.07 48.12 33.12
CA ILE A 1004 -39.26 46.69 32.69
C ILE A 1004 -37.91 45.98 32.36
N VAL A 1005 -37.84 44.64 32.51
CA VAL A 1005 -36.73 43.79 31.99
C VAL A 1005 -37.18 42.85 30.86
N PRO A 1006 -36.50 42.87 29.70
CA PRO A 1006 -36.64 41.88 28.62
C PRO A 1006 -36.17 40.45 28.98
N LEU A 1007 -36.43 39.47 28.12
CA LEU A 1007 -35.74 38.17 28.19
C LEU A 1007 -34.20 38.36 28.22
N PRO A 1008 -33.44 37.51 28.95
CA PRO A 1008 -32.00 37.45 28.86
C PRO A 1008 -31.55 37.32 27.39
N PRO A 1009 -30.70 38.23 26.86
CA PRO A 1009 -30.31 38.22 25.45
C PRO A 1009 -29.64 36.91 25.03
N GLY A 1010 -30.32 36.12 24.17
CA GLY A 1010 -29.72 34.98 23.45
C GLY A 1010 -30.25 33.57 23.74
N THR A 1011 -31.36 33.39 24.48
CA THR A 1011 -31.86 32.04 24.88
C THR A 1011 -32.96 31.47 23.97
N TYR A 1012 -32.98 30.13 23.82
CA TYR A 1012 -33.90 29.40 22.93
C TYR A 1012 -34.60 28.20 23.61
N PRO A 1013 -35.64 27.57 23.03
CA PRO A 1013 -36.49 26.66 23.79
C PRO A 1013 -35.90 25.26 24.13
N ASP A 1014 -34.87 24.81 23.41
CA ASP A 1014 -34.08 23.57 23.64
C ASP A 1014 -32.69 23.84 24.22
N SER A 1015 -32.38 25.11 24.51
CA SER A 1015 -31.20 25.53 25.28
C SER A 1015 -31.06 24.71 26.58
N PRO A 1016 -29.94 24.02 26.80
CA PRO A 1016 -29.69 23.34 28.07
C PRO A 1016 -29.54 24.33 29.25
N GLU A 1017 -29.31 25.62 28.99
CA GLU A 1017 -29.43 26.72 29.97
C GLU A 1017 -30.80 26.78 30.65
N LEU A 1018 -31.85 26.22 30.03
CA LEU A 1018 -33.19 26.18 30.60
C LEU A 1018 -33.37 25.06 31.63
N PHE A 1019 -32.30 24.50 32.17
CA PHE A 1019 -32.34 23.71 33.41
C PHE A 1019 -31.93 24.61 34.64
N GLY A 1020 -32.21 25.94 34.66
CA GLY A 1020 -31.59 26.92 35.60
C GLY A 1020 -32.18 28.36 35.87
N PHE A 1021 -31.51 29.25 36.68
CA PHE A 1021 -32.00 30.49 37.41
C PHE A 1021 -31.14 31.83 37.36
N TYR A 1022 -31.68 33.10 37.26
CA TYR A 1022 -30.97 34.39 36.85
C TYR A 1022 -30.95 35.68 37.80
N THR A 1023 -30.11 36.74 37.55
CA THR A 1023 -29.74 37.97 38.41
C THR A 1023 -29.35 39.31 37.63
N TYR A 1024 -29.36 40.59 38.19
CA TYR A 1024 -29.38 41.95 37.46
C TYR A 1024 -28.86 43.32 38.20
N GLU A 1025 -28.28 44.41 37.55
CA GLU A 1025 -27.52 45.63 38.16
C GLU A 1025 -27.39 47.03 37.40
N LEU A 1026 -26.85 48.16 38.00
CA LEU A 1026 -26.52 49.54 37.41
C LEU A 1026 -25.09 50.22 37.74
N ARG A 1027 -24.58 51.32 37.06
CA ARG A 1027 -23.36 52.24 37.36
C ARG A 1027 -23.25 53.71 36.68
N VAL A 1028 -22.20 54.59 36.94
CA VAL A 1028 -21.97 56.10 36.60
C VAL A 1028 -20.56 56.74 36.15
N GLY A 1029 -20.38 57.75 35.23
CA GLY A 1029 -19.02 58.40 34.86
C GLY A 1029 -18.81 59.57 33.81
N HIS A 1030 -17.53 60.06 33.59
CA HIS A 1030 -16.87 61.28 32.94
C HIS A 1030 -17.16 61.74 31.45
N ASP A 1031 -16.64 62.92 31.02
CA ASP A 1031 -16.76 63.59 29.67
C ASP A 1031 -15.42 64.24 29.11
N LYS A 1032 -15.47 65.03 28.01
CA LYS A 1032 -14.45 65.11 26.91
C LYS A 1032 -13.61 66.39 26.64
N GLY A 1033 -13.58 67.41 27.50
CA GLY A 1033 -12.60 68.53 27.39
C GLY A 1033 -12.89 69.66 26.37
N THR A 1034 -11.87 70.45 25.99
CA THR A 1034 -12.03 71.69 25.17
C THR A 1034 -10.91 71.93 24.13
N PRO A 1035 -11.15 72.63 22.99
CA PRO A 1035 -10.18 72.68 21.88
C PRO A 1035 -8.85 73.42 22.13
N THR A 1036 -8.77 74.36 23.08
CA THR A 1036 -7.53 75.10 23.39
C THR A 1036 -6.69 74.45 24.48
N ARG A 1037 -7.24 73.43 25.14
CA ARG A 1037 -6.57 72.52 26.08
C ARG A 1037 -7.17 71.12 25.85
N PRO A 1038 -6.81 70.45 24.73
CA PRO A 1038 -7.19 69.06 24.53
C PRO A 1038 -6.67 68.22 25.70
N PHE A 1039 -7.39 67.14 26.02
CA PHE A 1039 -7.10 66.33 27.20
C PHE A 1039 -7.28 64.86 26.83
N TRP A 1040 -6.27 64.34 26.13
CA TRP A 1040 -6.30 63.00 25.55
C TRP A 1040 -6.23 61.95 26.65
N SER A 1041 -7.40 61.43 27.03
CA SER A 1041 -7.54 60.42 28.08
C SER A 1041 -8.23 59.17 27.59
N THR A 1042 -7.75 58.05 28.11
CA THR A 1042 -8.37 56.73 28.05
C THR A 1042 -9.86 56.72 28.42
N ALA A 1043 -10.63 55.80 27.82
CA ALA A 1043 -11.94 55.35 28.26
C ALA A 1043 -11.93 54.64 29.62
N GLN A 1044 -10.82 54.01 30.04
CA GLN A 1044 -10.73 53.56 31.43
C GLN A 1044 -10.54 54.72 32.42
N ALA A 1045 -9.98 55.86 31.98
CA ALA A 1045 -10.08 57.13 32.69
C ALA A 1045 -11.48 57.77 32.56
N ARG A 1046 -12.57 57.00 32.75
CA ARG A 1046 -13.94 57.50 32.51
C ARG A 1046 -14.99 57.20 33.60
N PHE A 1047 -15.28 55.98 34.07
CA PHE A 1047 -16.44 55.75 34.97
C PHE A 1047 -16.17 55.14 36.38
N GLY A 1048 -17.24 55.01 37.20
CA GLY A 1048 -17.29 54.89 38.67
C GLY A 1048 -17.67 53.56 39.38
N SER A 1049 -18.86 53.40 40.02
CA SER A 1049 -19.15 52.21 40.92
C SER A 1049 -20.65 51.71 40.99
N PRO A 1050 -21.02 50.57 41.66
CA PRO A 1050 -22.25 49.73 41.38
C PRO A 1050 -23.20 49.23 42.55
N VAL A 1051 -24.39 48.59 42.23
CA VAL A 1051 -25.43 47.92 43.12
C VAL A 1051 -26.45 46.99 42.35
N ILE A 1052 -27.05 45.92 42.97
CA ILE A 1052 -27.57 44.63 42.35
C ILE A 1052 -28.89 43.97 42.97
N LEU A 1053 -29.52 42.92 42.34
CA LEU A 1053 -30.59 41.96 42.83
C LEU A 1053 -30.68 40.55 42.10
N ASP A 1054 -31.21 39.46 42.74
CA ASP A 1054 -31.20 38.01 42.34
C ASP A 1054 -32.54 37.18 42.18
N GLY A 1055 -32.52 36.08 41.39
CA GLY A 1055 -33.02 34.73 41.79
C GLY A 1055 -34.13 33.94 40.99
N VAL A 1056 -34.05 33.63 39.66
CA VAL A 1056 -35.28 33.24 38.87
C VAL A 1056 -35.16 32.20 37.68
N GLN A 1057 -36.02 31.15 37.52
CA GLN A 1057 -35.85 29.95 36.62
C GLN A 1057 -36.69 29.76 35.29
N HIS A 1058 -36.17 28.94 34.33
CA HIS A 1058 -36.76 28.38 33.05
C HIS A 1058 -36.73 26.78 32.91
N PRO A 1059 -37.24 26.10 31.81
CA PRO A 1059 -37.38 24.58 31.64
C PRO A 1059 -36.76 23.76 30.39
N SER A 1060 -36.63 22.38 30.42
CA SER A 1060 -35.65 21.33 29.80
C SER A 1060 -35.82 20.41 28.47
N ALA A 1061 -34.95 19.39 28.11
CA ALA A 1061 -34.66 18.77 26.73
C ALA A 1061 -34.41 17.16 26.52
N PRO A 1062 -34.08 16.52 25.31
CA PRO A 1062 -34.20 15.04 24.88
C PRO A 1062 -32.92 14.13 24.50
N LEU A 1063 -32.98 12.90 23.85
CA LEU A 1063 -31.91 11.77 23.69
C LEU A 1063 -31.91 10.83 22.38
N ARG A 1064 -30.77 10.16 21.92
CA ARG A 1064 -30.59 9.24 20.69
C ARG A 1064 -29.50 8.05 20.74
N CYS A 1065 -29.32 7.17 19.70
CA CYS A 1065 -28.43 5.93 19.65
C CYS A 1065 -27.97 5.39 18.21
N ASN A 1066 -26.89 4.56 18.04
CA ASN A 1066 -26.21 4.09 16.77
C ASN A 1066 -25.59 2.62 16.74
N VAL A 1067 -25.30 1.99 15.55
CA VAL A 1067 -24.76 0.58 15.37
C VAL A 1067 -23.88 0.31 14.10
N PHE A 1068 -23.01 -0.73 14.09
CA PHE A 1068 -22.21 -1.26 12.92
C PHE A 1068 -21.87 -2.79 12.98
N ARG A 1069 -21.56 -3.46 11.84
CA ARG A 1069 -21.10 -4.88 11.71
C ARG A 1069 -19.81 -5.02 10.87
N ILE A 1070 -18.96 -6.00 11.19
CA ILE A 1070 -17.72 -6.37 10.49
C ILE A 1070 -17.40 -7.88 10.60
N LYS A 1071 -16.43 -8.40 9.82
CA LYS A 1071 -16.00 -9.82 9.81
C LYS A 1071 -15.74 -10.41 11.20
N SER A 1072 -15.27 -9.55 12.11
CA SER A 1072 -14.86 -9.91 13.46
C SER A 1072 -15.91 -9.59 14.54
N GLY A 1073 -17.09 -9.01 14.22
CA GLY A 1073 -18.08 -8.65 15.23
C GLY A 1073 -19.09 -7.52 14.93
N ILE A 1074 -19.70 -7.00 16.00
CA ILE A 1074 -20.76 -5.95 16.02
C ILE A 1074 -20.36 -4.84 17.01
N LEU A 1075 -20.60 -3.56 16.69
CA LEU A 1075 -20.30 -2.38 17.51
C LEU A 1075 -21.54 -1.47 17.69
N ALA A 1076 -21.73 -0.82 18.85
CA ALA A 1076 -22.84 0.13 19.09
C ALA A 1076 -22.48 1.34 19.98
N SER A 1077 -23.22 2.45 19.93
CA SER A 1077 -22.99 3.67 20.75
C SER A 1077 -24.18 4.64 20.96
N SER A 1078 -24.13 5.53 21.98
CA SER A 1078 -25.18 6.51 22.38
C SER A 1078 -24.66 7.57 23.38
N THR A 1079 -25.30 8.74 23.48
CA THR A 1079 -24.80 9.97 24.17
C THR A 1079 -25.48 10.35 25.51
N TYR A 1080 -24.71 10.86 26.48
CA TYR A 1080 -25.16 11.22 27.85
C TYR A 1080 -25.73 12.65 28.04
N ALA A 1081 -26.38 12.94 29.18
CA ALA A 1081 -27.13 14.16 29.52
C ALA A 1081 -26.31 15.24 30.25
N GLN A 1082 -26.75 16.49 30.11
CA GLN A 1082 -25.90 17.67 30.29
C GLN A 1082 -26.45 18.60 31.38
N ALA A 1083 -25.71 18.72 32.48
CA ALA A 1083 -25.85 19.83 33.43
C ALA A 1083 -25.33 21.10 32.74
N PHE A 1084 -26.03 22.24 32.79
CA PHE A 1084 -25.63 23.36 31.93
C PHE A 1084 -25.84 24.75 32.53
N HIS A 1085 -24.72 25.46 32.66
CA HIS A 1085 -24.57 26.70 33.43
C HIS A 1085 -23.60 27.60 32.67
N GLN A 1086 -23.95 28.87 32.44
CA GLN A 1086 -23.06 29.85 31.77
C GLN A 1086 -22.38 29.35 30.47
N GLY A 1087 -23.12 28.66 29.59
CA GLY A 1087 -22.57 28.11 28.34
C GLY A 1087 -21.77 26.80 28.50
N ALA A 1088 -21.50 26.35 29.73
CA ALA A 1088 -20.69 25.18 30.02
C ALA A 1088 -21.54 23.92 30.33
N ASN A 1089 -21.24 22.83 29.64
CA ASN A 1089 -21.75 21.49 29.92
C ASN A 1089 -20.97 20.86 31.10
N LEU A 1090 -21.50 20.96 32.31
CA LEU A 1090 -20.92 20.44 33.56
C LEU A 1090 -21.18 18.92 33.76
N GLN A 1091 -21.22 18.18 32.66
CA GLN A 1091 -21.45 16.74 32.62
C GLN A 1091 -20.25 15.96 33.18
N SER A 1092 -20.53 15.17 34.22
CA SER A 1092 -19.57 14.29 34.89
C SER A 1092 -18.85 13.34 33.92
N ILE A 1093 -17.55 13.04 34.16
CA ILE A 1093 -16.81 11.96 33.49
C ILE A 1093 -16.08 11.07 34.52
N PRO A 1094 -16.27 9.73 34.54
CA PRO A 1094 -17.32 9.02 33.80
C PRO A 1094 -18.70 9.53 34.23
N PRO A 1095 -19.67 9.64 33.29
CA PRO A 1095 -21.01 10.12 33.61
C PRO A 1095 -21.61 9.41 34.82
N ASN A 1096 -22.21 10.20 35.71
CA ASN A 1096 -22.98 9.64 36.81
C ASN A 1096 -24.19 8.87 36.26
N THR A 1097 -24.80 9.41 35.20
CA THR A 1097 -25.87 8.74 34.46
C THR A 1097 -25.30 7.53 33.73
N GLN A 1098 -26.10 6.46 33.57
CA GLN A 1098 -25.66 5.24 32.88
C GLN A 1098 -26.44 5.00 31.59
N ILE A 1099 -25.72 4.55 30.55
CA ILE A 1099 -26.29 4.05 29.30
C ILE A 1099 -25.97 2.56 29.15
N TRP A 1100 -27.01 1.80 28.82
CA TRP A 1100 -26.96 0.35 28.60
C TRP A 1100 -27.48 0.03 27.19
N PHE A 1101 -26.82 -0.91 26.52
CA PHE A 1101 -27.23 -1.43 25.22
C PHE A 1101 -27.73 -2.86 25.36
N VAL A 1102 -28.87 -3.17 24.76
CA VAL A 1102 -29.47 -4.51 24.76
C VAL A 1102 -29.55 -5.02 23.33
N LEU A 1103 -28.83 -6.11 23.02
CA LEU A 1103 -28.79 -6.78 21.72
C LEU A 1103 -29.84 -7.88 21.67
N TYR A 1104 -30.68 -7.83 20.65
CA TYR A 1104 -31.78 -8.76 20.42
C TYR A 1104 -31.54 -9.56 19.13
N ALA A 1105 -31.98 -10.82 19.13
CA ALA A 1105 -32.30 -11.56 17.91
C ALA A 1105 -33.74 -11.25 17.49
N GLN A 1106 -33.96 -11.10 16.19
CA GLN A 1106 -35.29 -10.96 15.63
C GLN A 1106 -35.83 -12.35 15.28
N VAL A 1107 -36.84 -12.81 16.01
CA VAL A 1107 -37.51 -14.10 15.77
C VAL A 1107 -38.98 -13.89 15.43
N ASN A 1108 -39.57 -14.80 14.65
CA ASN A 1108 -41.02 -14.78 14.43
C ASN A 1108 -41.76 -15.17 15.72
N GLN A 1109 -42.86 -14.47 16.05
CA GLN A 1109 -43.82 -14.97 17.03
C GLN A 1109 -44.39 -16.32 16.55
N ALA A 1110 -44.72 -17.24 17.46
CA ALA A 1110 -45.11 -18.61 17.13
C ALA A 1110 -46.43 -18.74 16.32
N ASP A 1111 -47.19 -17.65 16.18
CA ASP A 1111 -48.38 -17.54 15.33
C ASP A 1111 -48.12 -16.87 13.97
N GLY A 1112 -46.87 -16.46 13.69
CA GLY A 1112 -46.47 -15.75 12.48
C GLY A 1112 -47.00 -14.31 12.35
N SER A 1113 -47.65 -13.76 13.39
CA SER A 1113 -48.34 -12.47 13.28
C SER A 1113 -47.41 -11.25 13.24
N THR A 1114 -46.19 -11.38 13.78
CA THR A 1114 -45.22 -10.28 13.93
C THR A 1114 -43.86 -10.80 14.38
N MET A 1115 -42.80 -10.04 14.11
CA MET A 1115 -41.47 -10.28 14.68
C MET A 1115 -41.43 -9.89 16.17
N ARG A 1116 -40.54 -10.54 16.92
CA ARG A 1116 -40.22 -10.24 18.31
C ARG A 1116 -38.71 -10.13 18.48
N ASN A 1117 -38.32 -9.10 19.20
CA ASN A 1117 -36.95 -8.88 19.66
C ASN A 1117 -36.73 -9.72 20.93
N VAL A 1118 -35.92 -10.78 20.86
CA VAL A 1118 -35.56 -11.66 21.98
C VAL A 1118 -34.13 -11.35 22.40
N GLU A 1119 -33.92 -11.04 23.68
CA GLU A 1119 -32.63 -10.61 24.23
C GLU A 1119 -31.58 -11.73 24.09
N LEU A 1120 -30.50 -11.48 23.35
CA LEU A 1120 -29.33 -12.37 23.30
C LEU A 1120 -28.32 -12.02 24.38
N ASP A 1121 -28.05 -10.72 24.53
CA ASP A 1121 -27.05 -10.19 25.47
C ASP A 1121 -27.26 -8.69 25.72
N LYS A 1122 -26.76 -8.18 26.84
CA LYS A 1122 -26.82 -6.75 27.21
C LYS A 1122 -25.51 -6.29 27.81
N ARG A 1123 -25.01 -5.16 27.32
CA ARG A 1123 -23.70 -4.61 27.69
C ARG A 1123 -23.83 -3.14 28.05
N ILE A 1124 -23.31 -2.79 29.23
CA ILE A 1124 -23.13 -1.39 29.65
C ILE A 1124 -22.23 -0.66 28.64
N GLY A 1125 -22.59 0.57 28.27
CA GLY A 1125 -21.81 1.39 27.36
C GLY A 1125 -20.52 1.88 27.98
N ARG A 1126 -19.37 1.33 27.55
CA ARG A 1126 -18.04 1.69 28.08
C ARG A 1126 -17.40 2.80 27.23
N ILE A 1127 -16.83 3.78 27.90
CA ILE A 1127 -15.94 4.76 27.25
C ILE A 1127 -14.64 4.03 26.89
N LEU A 1128 -14.24 4.06 25.63
CA LEU A 1128 -13.05 3.34 25.14
C LEU A 1128 -11.78 4.18 25.38
N SER A 1129 -10.71 3.57 25.90
CA SER A 1129 -9.39 4.22 25.92
C SER A 1129 -8.70 4.09 24.57
N ARG A 1130 -7.71 4.95 24.27
CA ARG A 1130 -6.80 4.77 23.11
C ARG A 1130 -6.15 3.37 23.05
N LYS A 1131 -5.96 2.70 24.19
CA LYS A 1131 -5.37 1.35 24.26
C LYS A 1131 -6.39 0.31 23.78
N ASP A 1132 -7.64 0.44 24.20
CA ASP A 1132 -8.75 -0.44 23.78
C ASP A 1132 -9.09 -0.22 22.30
N VAL A 1133 -9.15 1.03 21.84
CA VAL A 1133 -9.32 1.36 20.41
C VAL A 1133 -8.23 0.72 19.56
N LYS A 1134 -6.96 0.76 19.99
CA LYS A 1134 -5.86 0.11 19.27
C LYS A 1134 -5.92 -1.42 19.32
N VAL A 1135 -6.42 -2.00 20.42
CA VAL A 1135 -6.67 -3.45 20.52
C VAL A 1135 -7.83 -3.89 19.63
N ILE A 1136 -8.91 -3.10 19.55
CA ILE A 1136 -10.03 -3.34 18.63
C ILE A 1136 -9.53 -3.24 17.19
N LYS A 1137 -8.84 -2.15 16.80
CA LYS A 1137 -8.24 -2.01 15.46
C LYS A 1137 -7.37 -3.20 15.07
N ASN A 1138 -6.50 -3.67 15.98
CA ASN A 1138 -5.63 -4.82 15.73
C ASN A 1138 -6.37 -6.18 15.68
N ARG A 1139 -7.53 -6.33 16.34
CA ARG A 1139 -8.34 -7.56 16.32
C ARG A 1139 -9.43 -7.58 15.24
N ALA A 1140 -9.82 -6.42 14.75
CA ALA A 1140 -11.06 -6.23 14.00
C ALA A 1140 -10.89 -5.49 12.66
N GLY A 1141 -9.71 -4.91 12.39
CA GLY A 1141 -9.42 -4.16 11.16
C GLY A 1141 -10.06 -2.75 11.09
N VAL A 1142 -11.06 -2.45 11.92
CA VAL A 1142 -11.73 -1.14 11.94
C VAL A 1142 -10.95 -0.11 12.75
N ASP A 1143 -10.73 1.05 12.16
CA ASP A 1143 -10.13 2.19 12.84
C ASP A 1143 -11.20 3.08 13.51
N LEU A 1144 -11.31 3.00 14.83
CA LEU A 1144 -12.22 3.82 15.64
C LEU A 1144 -11.55 5.10 16.18
N LEU A 1145 -10.30 5.41 15.78
CA LEU A 1145 -9.55 6.55 16.32
C LEU A 1145 -10.25 7.91 16.09
N ASN A 1146 -11.07 8.04 15.05
CA ASN A 1146 -11.78 9.28 14.70
C ASN A 1146 -13.13 9.47 15.43
N LEU A 1147 -13.60 8.51 16.24
CA LEU A 1147 -14.95 8.58 16.86
C LEU A 1147 -14.96 8.74 18.39
N SER A 1148 -14.02 8.16 19.13
CA SER A 1148 -14.02 8.23 20.60
C SER A 1148 -12.65 7.98 21.26
N SER A 1149 -11.69 8.87 21.01
CA SER A 1149 -10.35 8.82 21.61
C SER A 1149 -10.26 9.62 22.92
N VAL A 1150 -10.81 9.12 24.03
CA VAL A 1150 -10.52 9.69 25.37
C VAL A 1150 -9.15 9.20 25.86
N VAL A 1151 -8.29 10.12 26.27
CA VAL A 1151 -6.95 9.81 26.81
C VAL A 1151 -6.97 9.97 28.32
N TYR A 1152 -7.06 8.84 29.03
CA TYR A 1152 -6.61 8.77 30.42
C TYR A 1152 -5.11 8.44 30.42
N ALA A 1153 -4.30 9.44 30.76
CA ALA A 1153 -2.91 9.27 31.17
C ALA A 1153 -2.79 9.84 32.59
N THR A 1154 -2.11 9.14 33.48
CA THR A 1154 -1.88 9.60 34.85
C THR A 1154 -1.05 10.90 34.85
N ASP A 1155 -1.35 11.77 35.80
CA ASP A 1155 -0.59 12.97 36.18
C ASP A 1155 -0.64 14.21 35.24
N ARG A 1156 -1.58 14.27 34.28
CA ARG A 1156 -2.08 15.55 33.72
C ARG A 1156 -3.59 15.50 33.48
N GLN A 1157 -4.25 16.66 33.54
CA GLN A 1157 -5.63 16.81 33.09
C GLN A 1157 -5.75 16.40 31.62
N ALA A 1158 -6.81 15.64 31.32
CA ALA A 1158 -7.25 15.47 29.95
C ALA A 1158 -7.95 16.77 29.51
N THR A 1159 -7.35 17.51 28.57
CA THR A 1159 -8.04 18.57 27.83
C THR A 1159 -9.15 17.94 26.99
N GLN A 1160 -10.40 18.13 27.42
CA GLN A 1160 -11.56 17.55 26.77
C GLN A 1160 -12.10 18.49 25.69
N ASN A 1161 -12.25 17.99 24.46
CA ASN A 1161 -13.10 18.63 23.45
C ASN A 1161 -14.58 18.42 23.79
N LEU A 1162 -15.05 19.11 24.83
CA LEU A 1162 -16.36 18.94 25.50
C LEU A 1162 -17.60 19.23 24.62
N GLN A 1163 -17.42 19.68 23.38
CA GLN A 1163 -18.49 19.77 22.39
C GLN A 1163 -18.93 18.39 21.86
N VAL A 1164 -18.06 17.37 21.89
CA VAL A 1164 -18.46 16.00 21.53
C VAL A 1164 -19.10 15.35 22.75
N SER A 1165 -20.43 15.22 22.72
CA SER A 1165 -21.20 14.54 23.77
C SER A 1165 -20.66 13.13 24.00
N ILE A 1166 -20.31 12.82 25.25
CA ILE A 1166 -19.67 11.55 25.64
C ILE A 1166 -20.50 10.38 25.12
N GLN A 1167 -19.84 9.38 24.53
CA GLN A 1167 -20.49 8.14 24.09
C GLN A 1167 -20.01 6.93 24.89
N GLY A 1168 -20.96 6.10 25.31
CA GLY A 1168 -20.69 4.73 25.71
C GLY A 1168 -20.66 3.83 24.47
N HIS A 1169 -19.75 2.87 24.42
CA HIS A 1169 -19.61 1.91 23.32
C HIS A 1169 -19.62 0.46 23.82
N THR A 1170 -19.96 -0.49 22.96
CA THR A 1170 -19.83 -1.93 23.23
C THR A 1170 -19.52 -2.69 21.95
N PHE A 1171 -18.82 -3.82 22.07
CA PHE A 1171 -18.44 -4.71 20.98
C PHE A 1171 -18.76 -6.19 21.32
N TRP A 1172 -19.22 -6.94 20.32
CA TRP A 1172 -19.39 -8.39 20.35
C TRP A 1172 -18.51 -9.02 19.27
N GLN A 1173 -17.80 -10.11 19.56
CA GLN A 1173 -16.97 -10.80 18.56
C GLN A 1173 -17.81 -11.75 17.67
N GLN A 1174 -17.40 -12.00 16.43
CA GLN A 1174 -18.19 -12.82 15.50
C GLN A 1174 -18.37 -14.27 16.00
N ASN A 1175 -17.33 -14.87 16.57
CA ASN A 1175 -17.41 -16.20 17.20
C ASN A 1175 -18.28 -16.21 18.47
N GLU A 1176 -18.36 -15.10 19.18
CA GLU A 1176 -19.22 -14.90 20.35
C GLU A 1176 -20.69 -14.76 19.95
N VAL A 1177 -21.00 -13.99 18.89
CA VAL A 1177 -22.35 -13.90 18.31
C VAL A 1177 -22.81 -15.25 17.76
N VAL A 1178 -21.93 -15.96 17.04
CA VAL A 1178 -22.21 -17.32 16.53
C VAL A 1178 -22.46 -18.31 17.67
N ALA A 1179 -21.70 -18.24 18.77
CA ALA A 1179 -21.94 -19.07 19.94
C ALA A 1179 -23.30 -18.75 20.60
N LEU A 1180 -23.61 -17.46 20.84
CA LEU A 1180 -24.90 -17.04 21.41
C LEU A 1180 -26.09 -17.49 20.56
N LEU A 1181 -26.03 -17.33 19.24
CA LEU A 1181 -27.08 -17.81 18.34
C LEU A 1181 -27.23 -19.35 18.42
N ARG A 1182 -26.11 -20.08 18.40
CA ARG A 1182 -26.11 -21.55 18.49
C ARG A 1182 -26.63 -22.08 19.83
N ASP A 1183 -26.33 -21.41 20.94
CA ASP A 1183 -26.82 -21.77 22.29
C ASP A 1183 -28.34 -21.58 22.41
N PHE A 1184 -28.91 -20.60 21.70
CA PHE A 1184 -30.37 -20.45 21.55
C PHE A 1184 -30.98 -21.34 20.45
N GLY A 1185 -30.18 -22.18 19.78
CA GLY A 1185 -30.63 -23.06 18.68
C GLY A 1185 -30.96 -22.33 17.38
N LEU A 1186 -30.52 -21.08 17.23
CA LEU A 1186 -30.78 -20.22 16.08
C LEU A 1186 -29.68 -20.37 15.01
N PRO A 1187 -29.99 -20.19 13.70
CA PRO A 1187 -28.98 -20.15 12.65
C PRO A 1187 -27.94 -19.05 12.88
N GLU A 1188 -26.71 -19.29 12.43
CA GLU A 1188 -25.58 -18.35 12.57
C GLU A 1188 -25.79 -17.03 11.79
N GLU A 1189 -26.74 -17.04 10.85
CA GLU A 1189 -27.17 -15.93 9.99
C GLU A 1189 -28.44 -15.20 10.49
N THR A 1190 -28.80 -15.34 11.77
CA THR A 1190 -30.05 -14.76 12.31
C THR A 1190 -29.98 -13.22 12.43
N PRO A 1191 -30.99 -12.45 11.95
CA PRO A 1191 -31.02 -10.99 12.04
C PRO A 1191 -31.11 -10.44 13.48
N LEU A 1192 -30.52 -9.26 13.71
CA LEU A 1192 -30.33 -8.68 15.05
C LEU A 1192 -30.82 -7.22 15.15
N SER A 1193 -30.98 -6.71 16.38
CA SER A 1193 -31.45 -5.35 16.69
C SER A 1193 -30.98 -4.83 18.07
N ILE A 1194 -31.05 -3.51 18.35
CA ILE A 1194 -30.50 -2.89 19.57
C ILE A 1194 -31.27 -1.65 20.08
N LEU A 1195 -31.28 -1.43 21.41
CA LEU A 1195 -31.91 -0.30 22.13
C LEU A 1195 -30.91 0.41 23.07
N GLY A 1196 -31.17 1.68 23.43
CA GLY A 1196 -30.46 2.41 24.49
C GLY A 1196 -31.36 3.30 25.37
N ALA A 1197 -31.00 3.46 26.64
CA ALA A 1197 -31.71 4.29 27.64
C ALA A 1197 -30.74 4.98 28.60
N GLU A 1198 -31.12 6.13 29.19
CA GLU A 1198 -30.31 6.89 30.14
C GLU A 1198 -30.99 7.08 31.50
N LEU A 1199 -30.27 6.74 32.57
CA LEU A 1199 -30.76 6.69 33.95
C LEU A 1199 -30.00 7.68 34.84
N LEU A 1200 -30.68 8.31 35.82
CA LEU A 1200 -30.04 9.13 36.85
C LEU A 1200 -29.18 8.28 37.81
N PRO A 1201 -28.14 8.87 38.42
CA PRO A 1201 -27.40 8.23 39.49
C PRO A 1201 -28.19 8.16 40.81
N GLU A 1202 -28.01 7.06 41.57
CA GLU A 1202 -28.60 6.89 42.90
C GLU A 1202 -27.48 6.71 43.95
N PRO A 1203 -27.44 7.47 45.07
CA PRO A 1203 -26.24 7.59 45.92
C PRO A 1203 -25.77 6.33 46.66
N ASN A 1204 -26.62 5.31 46.81
CA ASN A 1204 -26.51 4.33 47.89
C ASN A 1204 -26.32 2.86 47.45
N GLY A 1205 -26.04 2.58 46.18
CA GLY A 1205 -25.87 1.20 45.71
C GLY A 1205 -25.37 1.04 44.27
N SER A 1206 -25.04 -0.20 43.89
CA SER A 1206 -24.65 -0.60 42.54
C SER A 1206 -25.42 -1.85 42.13
N PHE A 1207 -25.91 -1.88 40.88
CA PHE A 1207 -26.77 -2.93 40.35
C PHE A 1207 -26.12 -3.58 39.12
N ASN A 1208 -26.10 -4.92 39.07
CA ASN A 1208 -25.44 -5.66 38.00
C ASN A 1208 -26.34 -5.86 36.75
N ASP A 1209 -27.66 -5.73 36.89
CA ASP A 1209 -28.62 -5.79 35.78
C ASP A 1209 -29.80 -4.82 36.03
N PRO A 1210 -29.60 -3.50 35.86
CA PRO A 1210 -30.63 -2.49 36.12
C PRO A 1210 -31.80 -2.49 35.13
N LEU A 1211 -31.68 -3.19 34.00
CA LEU A 1211 -32.74 -3.30 32.98
C LEU A 1211 -33.44 -4.66 32.92
N GLY A 1212 -32.89 -5.70 33.57
CA GLY A 1212 -33.58 -6.95 33.85
C GLY A 1212 -33.86 -7.13 35.34
N ALA A 1213 -32.95 -7.75 36.08
CA ALA A 1213 -33.19 -8.18 37.47
C ALA A 1213 -33.37 -7.06 38.52
N ASN A 1214 -33.04 -5.79 38.22
CA ASN A 1214 -33.06 -4.68 39.19
C ASN A 1214 -33.89 -3.44 38.74
N VAL A 1215 -34.85 -3.63 37.83
CA VAL A 1215 -35.71 -2.54 37.30
C VAL A 1215 -36.49 -1.79 38.40
N GLY A 1216 -36.59 -0.47 38.25
CA GLY A 1216 -37.48 0.39 39.05
C GLY A 1216 -36.84 1.05 40.27
N GLN A 1217 -35.56 0.77 40.57
CA GLN A 1217 -34.81 1.36 41.69
C GLN A 1217 -34.09 2.68 41.34
N VAL A 1218 -34.32 3.24 40.14
CA VAL A 1218 -33.55 4.35 39.57
C VAL A 1218 -34.45 5.31 38.78
N ARG A 1219 -34.26 6.62 38.92
CA ARG A 1219 -35.04 7.63 38.15
C ARG A 1219 -34.60 7.75 36.69
N ILE A 1220 -35.55 7.85 35.77
CA ILE A 1220 -35.31 8.10 34.34
C ILE A 1220 -35.24 9.62 34.10
N LEU A 1221 -34.19 10.05 33.40
CA LEU A 1221 -34.07 11.43 32.91
C LEU A 1221 -34.68 11.60 31.50
N ARG A 1222 -34.37 10.65 30.60
CA ARG A 1222 -34.78 10.64 29.17
C ARG A 1222 -34.52 9.27 28.53
N THR A 1223 -35.20 8.92 27.43
CA THR A 1223 -35.13 7.61 26.75
C THR A 1223 -35.02 7.75 25.21
N SER A 1224 -34.64 6.67 24.51
CA SER A 1224 -34.36 6.69 23.05
C SER A 1224 -35.16 5.65 22.24
N ALA A 1225 -34.66 5.27 21.05
CA ALA A 1225 -35.31 4.44 20.03
C ALA A 1225 -34.54 3.12 19.77
N LEU A 1226 -35.07 2.26 18.87
CA LEU A 1226 -34.65 0.88 18.56
C LEU A 1226 -34.10 0.79 17.10
N TYR A 1227 -33.14 -0.10 16.78
CA TYR A 1227 -32.35 -0.11 15.50
C TYR A 1227 -31.82 -1.54 15.05
N PRO A 1228 -31.38 -1.81 13.78
CA PRO A 1228 -30.96 -3.16 13.23
C PRO A 1228 -29.44 -3.37 12.84
N VAL A 1229 -29.04 -4.51 12.19
CA VAL A 1229 -27.62 -4.98 11.91
C VAL A 1229 -27.40 -5.86 10.61
N ASP A 1230 -26.18 -5.90 9.99
CA ASP A 1230 -25.81 -6.47 8.64
C ASP A 1230 -24.84 -7.74 8.56
N ASN A 1231 -24.18 -8.04 7.39
CA ASN A 1231 -23.37 -9.27 7.09
C ASN A 1231 -22.16 -9.15 6.08
N LEU A 1232 -21.28 -10.18 5.89
CA LEU A 1232 -19.98 -10.11 5.12
C LEU A 1232 -19.40 -11.44 4.51
N CYS A 1233 -18.40 -11.36 3.60
CA CYS A 1233 -17.74 -12.50 2.90
C CYS A 1233 -16.34 -12.91 3.41
N CYS A 1234 -16.08 -14.22 3.52
CA CYS A 1234 -14.87 -14.89 4.08
C CYS A 1234 -14.59 -14.52 5.55
#